data_AF-A0A966R6T0-F1
#
_entry.id   AF-A0A966R6T0-F1
#
_cell.length_a   1.000
_cell.length_b   1.000
_cell.length_c   1.000
_cell.angle_alpha   90.00
_cell.angle_beta   90.00
_cell.angle_gamma   90.00
#
_symmetry.space_group_name_H-M   'P 1'
#
loop_
_entity.id
_entity.type
_entity.pdbx_description
1 polymer ?
#
loop_
_entity_poly.entity_id
_entity_poly.type
_entity_poly.pdbx_seq_one_letter_code
_entity_poly.pdbx_strand_id
1 'polypeptide(L)'
;MLNRSGRPTRVSRVRTYHVPGQRLLWTSSKRAVGVTTEHDMLTRDGTFKSMSEICPSDEVHFPQPQDVQDYAHMDELFFQLLGYAIHTVVENRNNDMTTMTFHDFRQFVHRAHQVDVVEQEDEDKVILSSLLLADLPLAWIQNGCKGAFPTSLLHLPVDKLDWLVTYTPPVVWSFHPLARRTIEYRRTPPREWMPVRDLHLRHASAGQDRKEVLVFDLQVETNDPTYLTELGVAHNGGGKRNGAFAMYLEPWHADVLAFLHAKRSTGAEEERARDLFYGLWIPDLFMKRVEADATWSLMCPSQSPGLHTLHGAAFEEQYLRYEREGKFVRQMPARELWVEMVRMQVETGTPYMLFKDSCNAKSNQQNLGTIRSSNLCTEIIEYSDHEEYAVCNLASIALPKCLVPNTRWEDDDVQEAVVVMFPRDTFLETRWLQQWIAEERPSWTVHFLAEPDARRFMAQQTTTTSDETASCATWIRCGGDVTTWQPVGAPVAFARRFLCPVFDMDQLHETTQHVVKNLNQVIDKNVYPVPETERSNRKHRPVGIGVQGLADVFAACRLPFDDPKARELHRHIFETIYHAAMTASVDLAVRDGPYASFAGSPLSQGRFHFDLCPDFDLPLRWDWETLRARVQTHGARNSLLVAPMPTASTSQILGNNECFEPYTANLYLRRTLSGEFYVVNRFLRDDLRRMGRWNRETVDRLLLDKGSVQTWADLSADLRQVYRTVWEISPKSVLDMAHERHFFIDQSQSLNIFLASTSLEKLSKMHFYAWKKGLKTGCYYVRVKPIVSSPHVTVNADTTCTSCSA
;
A
#
# COMPACT_ATOMS: atom_id res chain seq x y z
N MET A 1 -38.83 13.31 -35.35
CA MET A 1 -38.95 13.70 -36.78
C MET A 1 -39.66 12.59 -37.53
N LEU A 2 -40.32 12.88 -38.66
CA LEU A 2 -40.89 11.84 -39.52
C LEU A 2 -39.80 11.30 -40.46
N ASN A 3 -39.79 10.00 -40.72
CA ASN A 3 -38.94 9.42 -41.77
C ASN A 3 -39.61 9.57 -43.15
N ARG A 4 -38.93 9.15 -44.23
CA ARG A 4 -39.43 9.28 -45.61
C ARG A 4 -40.75 8.54 -45.89
N SER A 5 -41.16 7.60 -45.04
CA SER A 5 -42.46 6.90 -45.14
C SER A 5 -43.55 7.51 -44.25
N GLY A 6 -43.33 8.72 -43.73
CA GLY A 6 -44.30 9.47 -42.94
C GLY A 6 -44.51 8.94 -41.52
N ARG A 7 -43.66 8.03 -41.03
CA ARG A 7 -43.78 7.46 -39.69
C ARG A 7 -42.93 8.22 -38.66
N PRO A 8 -43.40 8.34 -37.40
CA PRO A 8 -42.63 9.01 -36.34
C PRO A 8 -41.39 8.20 -35.93
N THR A 9 -40.22 8.86 -35.97
CA THR A 9 -38.94 8.27 -35.55
C THR A 9 -38.26 9.12 -34.47
N ARG A 10 -37.71 8.43 -33.47
CA ARG A 10 -36.98 9.02 -32.34
C ARG A 10 -35.53 9.34 -32.77
N VAL A 11 -35.15 10.61 -32.67
CA VAL A 11 -33.80 11.10 -32.97
C VAL A 11 -33.15 11.48 -31.65
N SER A 12 -31.97 10.94 -31.35
CA SER A 12 -31.34 11.06 -30.03
C SER A 12 -30.67 12.43 -29.80
N ARG A 13 -30.22 13.11 -30.85
CA ARG A 13 -29.74 14.50 -30.79
C ARG A 13 -30.02 15.24 -32.10
N VAL A 14 -30.59 16.44 -31.97
CA VAL A 14 -30.77 17.40 -33.05
C VAL A 14 -30.02 18.67 -32.63
N ARG A 15 -29.06 19.12 -33.43
CA ARG A 15 -28.38 20.40 -33.21
C ARG A 15 -28.79 21.37 -34.30
N THR A 16 -29.16 22.58 -33.89
CA THR A 16 -29.53 23.67 -34.79
C THR A 16 -28.34 24.61 -34.87
N TYR A 17 -27.81 24.81 -36.08
CA TYR A 17 -26.79 25.81 -36.32
C TYR A 17 -27.44 27.06 -36.89
N HIS A 18 -27.01 28.21 -36.39
CA HIS A 18 -27.46 29.50 -36.85
C HIS A 18 -26.31 30.15 -37.59
N VAL A 19 -26.47 30.26 -38.91
CA VAL A 19 -25.61 31.06 -39.77
C VAL A 19 -26.38 32.36 -40.02
N PRO A 20 -25.76 33.55 -40.03
CA PRO A 20 -26.49 34.79 -40.26
C PRO A 20 -27.36 34.70 -41.54
N GLY A 21 -28.69 34.73 -41.37
CA GLY A 21 -29.66 34.56 -42.47
C GLY A 21 -30.24 33.15 -42.69
N GLN A 22 -29.72 32.08 -42.06
CA GLN A 22 -30.24 30.71 -42.21
C GLN A 22 -30.17 29.87 -40.92
N ARG A 23 -31.17 29.00 -40.70
CA ARG A 23 -31.14 27.95 -39.66
C ARG A 23 -30.97 26.59 -40.32
N LEU A 24 -29.92 25.86 -39.93
CA LEU A 24 -29.58 24.52 -40.44
C LEU A 24 -29.70 23.49 -39.32
N LEU A 25 -30.10 22.26 -39.67
CA LEU A 25 -30.34 21.18 -38.70
C LEU A 25 -29.42 19.99 -38.97
N TRP A 26 -28.67 19.58 -37.94
CA TRP A 26 -27.79 18.41 -37.98
C TRP A 26 -28.28 17.32 -37.01
N THR A 27 -28.20 16.06 -37.43
CA THR A 27 -28.68 14.91 -36.62
C THR A 27 -27.69 13.77 -36.65
N SER A 28 -27.51 13.09 -35.51
CA SER A 28 -26.49 12.05 -35.32
C SER A 28 -26.94 10.63 -35.72
N SER A 29 -28.17 10.43 -36.21
CA SER A 29 -28.67 9.08 -36.57
C SER A 29 -28.56 8.81 -38.07
N LYS A 30 -27.33 8.54 -38.54
CA LYS A 30 -26.98 8.42 -39.98
C LYS A 30 -27.68 7.27 -40.74
N ARG A 31 -28.22 6.23 -40.09
CA ARG A 31 -28.89 5.09 -40.77
C ARG A 31 -30.42 5.16 -40.90
N ALA A 32 -31.10 6.10 -40.24
CA ALA A 32 -32.56 6.14 -40.23
C ALA A 32 -33.20 7.05 -41.31
N VAL A 33 -32.39 7.81 -42.06
CA VAL A 33 -32.88 8.83 -43.02
C VAL A 33 -32.27 8.70 -44.43
N GLY A 34 -31.39 7.70 -44.66
CA GLY A 34 -30.89 7.37 -46.00
C GLY A 34 -29.96 8.40 -46.65
N VAL A 35 -28.93 8.86 -45.92
CA VAL A 35 -27.86 9.76 -46.42
C VAL A 35 -26.54 8.98 -46.49
N THR A 36 -25.82 9.09 -47.61
CA THR A 36 -24.73 8.17 -47.99
C THR A 36 -23.31 8.71 -47.80
N THR A 37 -23.07 9.98 -47.40
CA THR A 37 -21.71 10.48 -47.08
C THR A 37 -21.69 11.44 -45.87
N GLU A 38 -20.52 11.61 -45.23
CA GLU A 38 -20.37 12.20 -43.89
C GLU A 38 -20.52 13.73 -43.79
N HIS A 39 -20.74 14.45 -44.89
CA HIS A 39 -20.61 15.92 -44.94
C HIS A 39 -21.83 16.69 -45.46
N ASP A 40 -23.01 16.05 -45.56
CA ASP A 40 -24.24 16.72 -46.01
C ASP A 40 -25.09 17.26 -44.84
N MET A 41 -25.58 18.50 -44.97
CA MET A 41 -26.43 19.18 -43.97
C MET A 41 -27.83 19.48 -44.53
N LEU A 42 -28.87 19.37 -43.68
CA LEU A 42 -30.26 19.62 -44.06
C LEU A 42 -30.57 21.13 -43.97
N THR A 43 -30.94 21.73 -45.09
CA THR A 43 -31.33 23.13 -45.20
C THR A 43 -32.80 23.35 -44.86
N ARG A 44 -33.19 24.60 -44.59
CA ARG A 44 -34.52 24.97 -44.09
C ARG A 44 -35.67 24.67 -45.07
N ASP A 45 -35.37 24.52 -46.35
CA ASP A 45 -36.30 24.11 -47.41
C ASP A 45 -36.49 22.58 -47.53
N GLY A 46 -35.81 21.81 -46.68
CA GLY A 46 -35.93 20.35 -46.63
C GLY A 46 -35.02 19.60 -47.61
N THR A 47 -34.07 20.29 -48.26
CA THR A 47 -33.06 19.66 -49.12
C THR A 47 -31.74 19.42 -48.37
N PHE A 48 -30.92 18.47 -48.83
CA PHE A 48 -29.59 18.20 -48.27
C PHE A 48 -28.52 18.79 -49.18
N LYS A 49 -27.54 19.51 -48.61
CA LYS A 49 -26.43 20.14 -49.35
C LYS A 49 -25.09 19.89 -48.67
N SER A 50 -24.01 19.81 -49.46
CA SER A 50 -22.65 19.59 -48.95
C SER A 50 -22.01 20.88 -48.42
N MET A 51 -20.98 20.77 -47.58
CA MET A 51 -20.37 21.94 -46.95
C MET A 51 -19.68 22.91 -47.91
N SER A 52 -19.12 22.40 -49.01
CA SER A 52 -18.56 23.19 -50.10
C SER A 52 -19.62 23.99 -50.88
N GLU A 53 -20.89 23.55 -50.87
CA GLU A 53 -21.99 24.29 -51.49
C GLU A 53 -22.55 25.40 -50.59
N ILE A 54 -22.29 25.34 -49.28
CA ILE A 54 -22.83 26.26 -48.27
C ILE A 54 -21.86 27.42 -47.97
N CYS A 55 -20.54 27.24 -48.19
CA CYS A 55 -19.54 28.30 -48.02
C CYS A 55 -18.56 28.35 -49.21
N PRO A 56 -18.88 29.13 -50.26
CA PRO A 56 -18.00 29.36 -51.39
C PRO A 56 -17.21 30.67 -51.19
N SER A 57 -16.03 30.61 -50.56
CA SER A 57 -15.08 31.75 -50.57
C SER A 57 -13.63 31.30 -50.39
N ASP A 58 -12.76 31.81 -51.26
CA ASP A 58 -11.38 31.41 -51.57
C ASP A 58 -10.28 31.78 -50.52
N GLU A 59 -10.51 31.60 -49.21
CA GLU A 59 -9.50 31.87 -48.17
C GLU A 59 -9.21 30.67 -47.26
N VAL A 60 -8.77 29.55 -47.85
CA VAL A 60 -8.13 28.46 -47.11
C VAL A 60 -6.86 28.04 -47.83
N HIS A 61 -5.74 28.70 -47.52
CA HIS A 61 -4.41 28.19 -47.85
C HIS A 61 -3.83 27.44 -46.64
N PHE A 62 -3.62 26.13 -46.81
CA PHE A 62 -2.74 25.35 -45.92
C PHE A 62 -1.30 25.44 -46.45
N PRO A 63 -0.27 25.65 -45.60
CA PRO A 63 1.12 25.62 -46.05
C PRO A 63 1.51 24.20 -46.49
N GLN A 64 2.21 24.07 -47.61
CA GLN A 64 2.85 22.83 -48.07
C GLN A 64 4.25 22.69 -47.44
N PRO A 65 4.68 21.49 -47.04
CA PRO A 65 5.93 21.27 -46.30
C PRO A 65 7.10 20.99 -47.25
N GLN A 66 7.76 22.01 -47.83
CA GLN A 66 8.99 21.77 -48.62
C GLN A 66 10.17 22.75 -48.45
N ASP A 67 10.12 23.79 -47.62
CA ASP A 67 11.29 24.67 -47.41
C ASP A 67 11.56 24.95 -45.93
N VAL A 68 12.13 23.98 -45.20
CA VAL A 68 12.93 24.21 -43.97
C VAL A 68 14.03 23.15 -43.91
N GLN A 69 15.10 23.35 -44.66
CA GLN A 69 16.40 22.78 -44.35
C GLN A 69 17.14 23.77 -43.44
N ASP A 70 17.93 23.24 -42.50
CA ASP A 70 18.81 23.92 -41.55
C ASP A 70 18.15 24.53 -40.30
N TYR A 71 17.98 23.71 -39.26
CA TYR A 71 18.30 24.06 -37.85
C TYR A 71 18.52 22.77 -37.05
N ALA A 72 19.76 22.27 -37.03
CA ALA A 72 20.28 21.55 -35.87
C ALA A 72 20.39 22.57 -34.71
N HIS A 73 20.05 22.17 -33.49
CA HIS A 73 19.93 23.00 -32.27
C HIS A 73 18.54 23.61 -31.98
N MET A 74 17.54 22.76 -31.71
CA MET A 74 16.25 23.17 -31.11
C MET A 74 15.68 22.13 -30.11
N ASP A 75 16.53 21.37 -29.42
CA ASP A 75 16.06 20.39 -28.42
C ASP A 75 15.76 21.01 -27.04
N GLU A 76 16.30 22.20 -26.73
CA GLU A 76 15.98 22.91 -25.47
C GLU A 76 14.76 23.84 -25.57
N LEU A 77 14.44 24.38 -26.75
CA LEU A 77 13.29 25.28 -26.89
C LEU A 77 11.95 24.54 -26.99
N PHE A 78 11.96 23.29 -27.47
CA PHE A 78 10.74 22.47 -27.60
C PHE A 78 10.18 22.06 -26.23
N PHE A 79 11.05 21.80 -25.25
CA PHE A 79 10.61 21.49 -23.88
C PHE A 79 10.24 22.73 -23.06
N GLN A 80 10.84 23.89 -23.34
CA GLN A 80 10.39 25.16 -22.75
C GLN A 80 9.03 25.60 -23.30
N LEU A 81 8.75 25.38 -24.60
CA LEU A 81 7.46 25.66 -25.21
C LEU A 81 6.36 24.68 -24.79
N LEU A 82 6.69 23.42 -24.47
CA LEU A 82 5.73 22.47 -23.89
C LEU A 82 5.31 22.88 -22.47
N GLY A 83 6.23 23.48 -21.71
CA GLY A 83 5.93 24.12 -20.42
C GLY A 83 5.06 25.37 -20.56
N TYR A 84 5.22 26.15 -21.64
CA TYR A 84 4.41 27.34 -21.91
C TYR A 84 3.02 27.01 -22.51
N ALA A 85 2.89 25.90 -23.25
CA ALA A 85 1.63 25.45 -23.84
C ALA A 85 0.62 24.93 -22.81
N ILE A 86 1.07 24.48 -21.62
CA ILE A 86 0.17 24.14 -20.51
C ILE A 86 -0.42 25.40 -19.84
N HIS A 87 0.13 26.59 -20.11
CA HIS A 87 -0.33 27.84 -19.51
C HIS A 87 -0.97 28.85 -20.48
N THR A 88 -1.21 28.49 -21.75
CA THR A 88 -1.89 29.40 -22.67
C THR A 88 -3.39 29.10 -22.72
N VAL A 89 -4.13 29.73 -21.80
CA VAL A 89 -5.53 30.07 -22.02
C VAL A 89 -5.56 31.04 -23.20
N VAL A 90 -6.20 30.67 -24.32
CA VAL A 90 -6.49 31.64 -25.38
C VAL A 90 -7.57 32.58 -24.83
N GLU A 91 -7.14 33.75 -24.37
CA GLU A 91 -8.04 34.89 -24.17
C GLU A 91 -8.63 35.29 -25.53
N ASN A 92 -9.80 34.76 -25.85
CA ASN A 92 -10.67 35.44 -26.78
C ASN A 92 -11.29 36.63 -26.03
N ARG A 93 -11.21 37.83 -26.63
CA ARG A 93 -11.61 39.14 -26.06
C ARG A 93 -13.06 39.28 -25.58
N ASN A 94 -13.82 38.20 -25.46
CA ASN A 94 -15.20 38.17 -24.96
C ASN A 94 -15.42 37.21 -23.77
N ASN A 95 -14.38 36.98 -22.95
CA ASN A 95 -14.52 36.50 -21.56
C ASN A 95 -15.39 35.24 -21.34
N ASP A 96 -15.17 34.18 -22.12
CA ASP A 96 -15.82 32.88 -21.93
C ASP A 96 -14.75 31.76 -21.93
N MET A 97 -14.64 31.02 -20.82
CA MET A 97 -13.70 29.90 -20.68
C MET A 97 -14.27 28.64 -21.33
N THR A 98 -13.69 28.18 -22.43
CA THR A 98 -13.99 26.86 -23.01
C THR A 98 -12.98 25.82 -22.52
N THR A 99 -13.48 24.81 -21.81
CA THR A 99 -12.72 23.61 -21.42
C THR A 99 -12.46 22.73 -22.65
N MET A 100 -11.19 22.38 -22.88
CA MET A 100 -10.81 21.41 -23.91
C MET A 100 -11.35 20.03 -23.52
N THR A 101 -12.18 19.41 -24.36
CA THR A 101 -12.75 18.11 -24.02
C THR A 101 -11.75 16.99 -24.32
N PHE A 102 -11.88 15.84 -23.63
CA PHE A 102 -11.03 14.67 -23.84
C PHE A 102 -11.06 14.15 -25.29
N HIS A 103 -12.13 14.47 -26.05
CA HIS A 103 -12.24 14.19 -27.47
C HIS A 103 -11.32 15.08 -28.33
N ASP A 104 -11.16 16.35 -27.95
CA ASP A 104 -10.31 17.33 -28.64
C ASP A 104 -8.82 17.05 -28.36
N PHE A 105 -8.48 16.64 -27.13
CA PHE A 105 -7.14 16.13 -26.79
C PHE A 105 -6.81 14.87 -27.61
N ARG A 106 -7.79 13.96 -27.76
CA ARG A 106 -7.59 12.73 -28.53
C ARG A 106 -7.41 13.03 -30.02
N GLN A 107 -8.15 13.99 -30.60
CA GLN A 107 -7.93 14.41 -31.99
C GLN A 107 -6.62 15.16 -32.21
N PHE A 108 -6.14 15.91 -31.22
CA PHE A 108 -4.84 16.59 -31.25
C PHE A 108 -3.70 15.57 -31.26
N VAL A 109 -3.77 14.56 -30.38
CA VAL A 109 -2.82 13.43 -30.35
C VAL A 109 -2.92 12.56 -31.61
N HIS A 110 -4.12 12.38 -32.17
CA HIS A 110 -4.31 11.58 -33.40
C HIS A 110 -3.77 12.28 -34.67
N ARG A 111 -3.74 13.63 -34.68
CA ARG A 111 -3.12 14.42 -35.76
C ARG A 111 -1.59 14.49 -35.65
N ALA A 112 -1.04 14.42 -34.44
CA ALA A 112 0.41 14.39 -34.21
C ALA A 112 1.06 13.04 -34.63
N HIS A 113 0.27 11.99 -34.85
CA HIS A 113 0.75 10.64 -35.18
C HIS A 113 0.64 10.23 -36.65
N GLN A 114 0.41 11.17 -37.59
CA GLN A 114 0.53 10.87 -39.03
C GLN A 114 1.97 11.10 -39.54
N VAL A 115 2.92 10.35 -38.99
CA VAL A 115 4.20 10.07 -39.65
C VAL A 115 4.19 8.58 -39.99
N ASP A 116 4.27 8.27 -41.27
CA ASP A 116 4.22 6.91 -41.80
C ASP A 116 5.26 6.01 -41.11
N VAL A 117 4.77 4.90 -40.56
CA VAL A 117 5.60 3.81 -40.05
C VAL A 117 6.16 3.07 -41.26
N VAL A 118 7.41 3.36 -41.61
CA VAL A 118 8.24 2.39 -42.33
C VAL A 118 8.69 1.38 -41.28
N GLU A 119 8.23 0.14 -41.43
CA GLU A 119 8.72 -1.01 -40.67
C GLU A 119 10.24 -1.13 -40.88
N GLN A 120 11.01 -0.89 -39.84
CA GLN A 120 12.36 -1.41 -39.73
C GLN A 120 12.55 -2.02 -38.33
N GLU A 121 12.90 -3.30 -38.35
CA GLU A 121 13.32 -4.11 -37.23
C GLU A 121 14.54 -3.49 -36.54
N ASP A 122 14.38 -3.06 -35.29
CA ASP A 122 15.40 -3.17 -34.24
C ASP A 122 14.79 -2.74 -32.90
N GLU A 123 14.67 -3.69 -31.98
CA GLU A 123 14.19 -3.49 -30.61
C GLU A 123 15.31 -2.96 -29.72
N ASP A 124 15.40 -1.63 -29.59
CA ASP A 124 15.98 -0.98 -28.42
C ASP A 124 15.21 0.31 -28.10
N LYS A 125 14.31 0.25 -27.11
CA LYS A 125 13.72 1.44 -26.49
C LYS A 125 14.23 1.59 -25.07
N VAL A 126 15.24 2.45 -24.98
CA VAL A 126 15.70 3.12 -23.75
C VAL A 126 14.51 3.79 -23.07
N ILE A 127 14.18 3.35 -21.87
CA ILE A 127 13.30 4.07 -20.95
C ILE A 127 14.17 5.11 -20.24
N LEU A 128 14.22 6.33 -20.77
CA LEU A 128 14.82 7.45 -20.06
C LEU A 128 13.89 7.88 -18.92
N SER A 129 14.35 7.58 -17.72
CA SER A 129 13.89 8.16 -16.47
C SER A 129 15.04 8.98 -15.89
N SER A 130 14.70 10.10 -15.25
CA SER A 130 15.53 10.91 -14.32
C SER A 130 16.33 12.09 -14.93
N LEU A 131 15.97 13.32 -14.49
CA LEU A 131 16.70 14.61 -14.42
C LEU A 131 15.59 15.70 -14.46
N LEU A 132 15.36 16.61 -13.53
CA LEU A 132 16.18 17.27 -12.51
C LEU A 132 15.32 17.66 -11.29
N LEU A 133 15.87 17.47 -10.10
CA LEU A 133 15.68 18.37 -8.96
C LEU A 133 17.06 18.97 -8.68
N ALA A 134 17.26 20.26 -8.99
CA ALA A 134 18.17 21.18 -8.30
C ALA A 134 18.26 22.51 -9.10
N ASP A 135 18.38 23.60 -8.36
CA ASP A 135 18.80 24.95 -8.77
C ASP A 135 17.80 25.83 -9.53
N LEU A 136 17.03 26.62 -8.77
CA LEU A 136 16.83 28.03 -9.11
C LEU A 136 16.94 28.94 -7.87
N PRO A 137 17.59 30.12 -7.99
CA PRO A 137 18.07 30.91 -6.86
C PRO A 137 17.00 31.84 -6.27
N LEU A 138 17.28 32.26 -5.04
CA LEU A 138 16.57 33.19 -4.17
C LEU A 138 16.56 34.65 -4.68
N ALA A 139 16.29 34.89 -5.96
CA ALA A 139 16.31 36.22 -6.57
C ALA A 139 15.12 36.41 -7.52
N TRP A 140 13.94 36.69 -6.96
CA TRP A 140 12.86 37.48 -7.61
C TRP A 140 11.86 38.06 -6.60
N ILE A 141 12.26 38.16 -5.33
CA ILE A 141 11.73 39.15 -4.40
C ILE A 141 12.65 40.38 -4.59
N GLN A 142 12.07 41.49 -5.06
CA GLN A 142 12.70 42.81 -5.36
C GLN A 142 12.87 43.10 -6.85
N ASN A 143 11.78 43.53 -7.51
CA ASN A 143 11.78 44.82 -8.19
C ASN A 143 10.33 45.28 -8.39
N GLY A 144 9.95 46.32 -7.65
CA GLY A 144 8.61 46.86 -7.63
C GLY A 144 8.31 47.70 -8.87
N CYS A 145 7.09 47.55 -9.39
CA CYS A 145 6.39 48.63 -10.06
C CYS A 145 5.11 48.94 -9.28
N LYS A 146 5.13 50.11 -8.63
CA LYS A 146 4.01 50.77 -7.98
C LYS A 146 2.99 51.23 -9.03
N GLY A 147 1.70 51.07 -8.76
CA GLY A 147 0.64 51.70 -9.55
C GLY A 147 -0.78 51.38 -9.06
N ALA A 148 -1.29 52.23 -8.17
CA ALA A 148 -2.69 52.54 -7.88
C ALA A 148 -3.72 51.40 -7.67
N PHE A 149 -4.16 51.28 -6.41
CA PHE A 149 -5.50 50.79 -6.06
C PHE A 149 -6.60 51.56 -6.79
N PRO A 150 -7.67 50.87 -7.19
CA PRO A 150 -9.00 51.29 -6.77
C PRO A 150 -9.72 50.17 -6.01
N THR A 151 -10.00 50.46 -4.74
CA THR A 151 -11.06 49.86 -3.94
C THR A 151 -12.41 50.02 -4.65
N SER A 152 -12.96 48.93 -5.19
CA SER A 152 -14.41 48.72 -5.32
C SER A 152 -14.71 47.36 -5.95
N LEU A 153 -15.10 46.39 -5.13
CA LEU A 153 -16.06 45.29 -5.36
C LEU A 153 -15.70 44.08 -4.49
N LEU A 154 -16.23 44.16 -3.27
CA LEU A 154 -16.68 42.99 -2.51
C LEU A 154 -17.57 42.09 -3.38
N HIS A 155 -17.48 40.79 -3.10
CA HIS A 155 -18.34 39.68 -3.55
C HIS A 155 -17.98 39.01 -4.89
N LEU A 156 -17.30 37.87 -4.80
CA LEU A 156 -17.85 36.50 -5.02
C LEU A 156 -16.71 35.45 -4.83
N PRO A 157 -17.03 34.17 -4.54
CA PRO A 157 -16.25 33.31 -3.65
C PRO A 157 -15.39 32.25 -4.37
N VAL A 158 -14.39 31.74 -3.63
CA VAL A 158 -13.29 30.84 -4.08
C VAL A 158 -13.75 29.37 -4.19
N ASP A 159 -14.98 29.14 -4.61
CA ASP A 159 -15.65 27.83 -4.48
C ASP A 159 -15.53 26.95 -5.74
N LYS A 160 -14.56 27.20 -6.63
CA LYS A 160 -14.47 26.49 -7.92
C LYS A 160 -13.05 26.15 -8.41
N LEU A 161 -12.19 25.64 -7.53
CA LEU A 161 -10.93 25.01 -7.92
C LEU A 161 -10.74 23.65 -7.19
N ASP A 162 -11.66 22.72 -7.46
CA ASP A 162 -11.60 21.34 -6.97
C ASP A 162 -11.02 20.40 -8.03
N TRP A 163 -9.69 20.24 -8.11
CA TRP A 163 -9.05 19.03 -8.65
C TRP A 163 -7.65 18.87 -8.04
N LEU A 164 -7.60 18.32 -6.81
CA LEU A 164 -6.42 17.64 -6.27
C LEU A 164 -6.91 16.37 -5.58
N VAL A 165 -6.37 15.22 -5.98
CA VAL A 165 -6.74 13.90 -5.45
C VAL A 165 -6.30 13.81 -3.99
N THR A 166 -7.20 14.15 -3.07
CA THR A 166 -7.09 13.81 -1.65
C THR A 166 -7.74 12.44 -1.44
N TYR A 167 -6.92 11.44 -1.10
CA TYR A 167 -7.41 10.21 -0.49
C TYR A 167 -8.04 10.56 0.85
N THR A 168 -9.37 10.55 0.92
CA THR A 168 -10.10 10.61 2.19
C THR A 168 -9.72 9.38 3.01
N PRO A 169 -9.25 9.52 4.27
CA PRO A 169 -9.09 8.37 5.13
C PRO A 169 -10.48 7.78 5.46
N PRO A 170 -10.62 6.45 5.51
CA PRO A 170 -11.84 5.82 5.99
C PRO A 170 -12.04 6.15 7.48
N VAL A 171 -13.18 6.75 7.80
CA VAL A 171 -13.59 7.04 9.18
C VAL A 171 -13.74 5.73 9.95
N VAL A 172 -13.13 5.67 11.12
CA VAL A 172 -13.17 4.50 12.02
C VAL A 172 -14.28 4.72 13.02
N TRP A 173 -15.25 3.80 13.07
CA TRP A 173 -16.37 3.90 14.02
C TRP A 173 -16.21 2.85 15.12
N SER A 174 -15.90 3.28 16.34
CA SER A 174 -16.20 2.53 17.56
C SER A 174 -17.67 2.74 17.91
N PHE A 175 -18.41 1.69 18.30
CA PHE A 175 -19.82 1.80 18.72
C PHE A 175 -19.96 2.73 19.94
N HIS A 176 -20.11 4.04 19.69
CA HIS A 176 -21.03 5.06 20.24
C HIS A 176 -20.43 6.47 20.12
N PRO A 177 -21.13 7.54 19.65
CA PRO A 177 -22.44 7.60 18.99
C PRO A 177 -22.41 8.07 17.51
N LEU A 178 -23.13 7.34 16.66
CA LEU A 178 -23.61 7.81 15.36
C LEU A 178 -24.88 8.64 15.57
N ALA A 179 -24.75 9.97 15.55
CA ALA A 179 -25.82 10.90 15.19
C ALA A 179 -25.26 12.32 15.06
N ARG A 180 -24.74 12.69 13.87
CA ARG A 180 -24.89 14.05 13.28
C ARG A 180 -24.28 14.19 11.87
N ARG A 181 -25.20 14.38 10.92
CA ARG A 181 -25.19 15.26 9.73
C ARG A 181 -24.19 15.05 8.59
N THR A 182 -24.78 14.63 7.46
CA THR A 182 -24.62 15.23 6.13
C THR A 182 -24.85 16.75 6.20
N ILE A 183 -23.93 17.54 5.64
CA ILE A 183 -24.02 19.00 5.58
C ILE A 183 -25.07 19.42 4.54
N GLU A 184 -26.15 20.06 5.00
CA GLU A 184 -26.93 21.00 4.18
C GLU A 184 -27.19 22.29 4.97
N TYR A 185 -26.89 23.41 4.32
CA TYR A 185 -26.93 24.78 4.82
C TYR A 185 -28.37 25.17 5.23
N ARG A 186 -28.63 25.51 6.51
CA ARG A 186 -29.63 26.55 6.91
C ARG A 186 -29.57 26.95 8.39
N ARG A 187 -29.87 28.24 8.60
CA ARG A 187 -29.69 29.12 9.77
C ARG A 187 -30.60 28.80 10.96
N THR A 188 -30.05 28.61 12.18
CA THR A 188 -30.38 29.29 13.49
C THR A 188 -29.73 28.57 14.70
N PRO A 189 -29.34 29.27 15.79
CA PRO A 189 -28.75 28.70 17.01
C PRO A 189 -29.77 28.61 18.18
N PRO A 190 -29.39 28.29 19.44
CA PRO A 190 -29.00 26.99 19.98
C PRO A 190 -29.97 26.51 21.10
N ARG A 191 -30.10 25.20 21.33
CA ARG A 191 -30.55 24.64 22.63
C ARG A 191 -29.77 23.36 22.96
N GLU A 192 -29.27 23.33 24.19
CA GLU A 192 -28.46 22.30 24.87
C GLU A 192 -29.05 20.89 24.75
N TRP A 193 -28.29 19.87 24.33
CA TRP A 193 -28.70 18.45 24.47
C TRP A 193 -27.52 17.48 24.65
N MET A 194 -27.72 16.57 25.61
CA MET A 194 -26.84 15.58 26.23
C MET A 194 -26.21 14.52 25.28
N PRO A 195 -25.10 13.86 25.69
CA PRO A 195 -24.55 12.68 25.02
C PRO A 195 -25.59 11.56 24.96
N VAL A 196 -25.55 10.78 23.87
CA VAL A 196 -26.52 9.72 23.56
C VAL A 196 -26.70 8.82 24.78
N ARG A 197 -27.89 8.92 25.37
CA ARG A 197 -28.43 7.97 26.32
C ARG A 197 -28.77 6.68 25.56
N ASP A 198 -28.32 5.57 26.11
CA ASP A 198 -28.98 4.25 26.12
C ASP A 198 -29.96 3.92 25.00
N LEU A 199 -29.69 2.80 24.33
CA LEU A 199 -30.69 1.88 23.79
C LEU A 199 -31.69 1.53 24.92
N HIS A 200 -32.70 2.38 25.11
CA HIS A 200 -33.73 2.20 26.12
C HIS A 200 -34.64 1.05 25.70
N LEU A 201 -34.47 -0.11 26.34
CA LEU A 201 -35.60 -0.91 26.80
C LEU A 201 -36.32 -0.11 27.90
N ARG A 202 -37.16 0.87 27.54
CA ARG A 202 -38.23 1.29 28.44
C ARG A 202 -39.31 0.22 28.37
N HIS A 203 -39.32 -0.64 29.37
CA HIS A 203 -40.56 -1.27 29.82
C HIS A 203 -41.54 -0.15 30.20
N ALA A 204 -42.51 0.13 29.34
CA ALA A 204 -43.82 0.56 29.76
C ALA A 204 -44.66 -0.70 29.96
N SER A 205 -45.13 -0.90 31.17
CA SER A 205 -45.98 -2.00 31.61
C SER A 205 -47.20 -2.21 30.71
N ALA A 206 -47.33 -3.41 30.11
CA ALA A 206 -48.50 -4.31 30.16
C ALA A 206 -48.52 -5.25 28.94
N GLY A 207 -48.45 -6.57 29.19
CA GLY A 207 -48.89 -7.59 28.22
C GLY A 207 -47.79 -8.51 27.66
N GLN A 208 -47.71 -9.71 28.26
CA GLN A 208 -47.37 -11.03 27.70
C GLN A 208 -46.23 -11.19 26.66
N ASP A 209 -45.26 -12.04 27.07
CA ASP A 209 -44.49 -13.00 26.28
C ASP A 209 -44.10 -12.67 24.83
N ARG A 210 -42.80 -12.38 24.63
CA ARG A 210 -41.95 -13.02 23.60
C ARG A 210 -40.47 -12.75 23.88
N LYS A 211 -39.71 -13.83 24.09
CA LYS A 211 -38.25 -13.86 23.97
C LYS A 211 -37.93 -13.94 22.47
N GLU A 212 -37.82 -12.80 21.82
CA GLU A 212 -37.23 -12.70 20.48
C GLU A 212 -36.02 -11.76 20.60
N VAL A 213 -34.81 -12.33 20.48
CA VAL A 213 -33.57 -11.57 20.30
C VAL A 213 -33.67 -10.98 18.90
N LEU A 214 -34.11 -9.73 18.82
CA LEU A 214 -34.21 -8.95 17.59
C LEU A 214 -32.94 -8.11 17.46
N VAL A 215 -32.24 -8.32 16.35
CA VAL A 215 -31.33 -7.33 15.73
C VAL A 215 -32.17 -6.09 15.34
N PHE A 216 -31.54 -4.97 14.97
CA PHE A 216 -32.08 -3.65 14.50
C PHE A 216 -32.17 -2.56 15.61
N ASP A 217 -31.74 -1.29 15.44
CA ASP A 217 -31.43 -0.52 14.22
C ASP A 217 -30.52 0.72 14.49
N LEU A 218 -29.80 1.16 13.45
CA LEU A 218 -29.10 2.45 13.33
C LEU A 218 -30.13 3.49 12.86
N GLN A 219 -30.66 4.34 13.74
CA GLN A 219 -31.79 5.22 13.35
C GLN A 219 -31.42 6.23 12.25
N VAL A 220 -32.09 6.08 11.09
CA VAL A 220 -32.07 6.94 9.91
C VAL A 220 -33.41 7.67 9.81
N GLU A 221 -33.40 8.98 9.55
CA GLU A 221 -34.59 9.83 9.44
C GLU A 221 -35.34 9.64 8.10
N THR A 222 -35.86 8.45 7.78
CA THR A 222 -36.92 8.27 6.76
C THR A 222 -37.61 6.91 6.92
N ASN A 223 -38.90 6.83 6.60
CA ASN A 223 -39.79 5.65 6.71
C ASN A 223 -39.44 4.43 5.82
N ASP A 224 -38.17 4.23 5.43
CA ASP A 224 -37.77 3.15 4.52
C ASP A 224 -36.93 2.06 5.24
N PRO A 225 -37.41 0.82 5.37
CA PRO A 225 -36.80 -0.23 6.20
C PRO A 225 -35.57 -0.94 5.59
N THR A 226 -34.90 -0.38 4.58
CA THR A 226 -33.84 -1.08 3.82
C THR A 226 -32.43 -0.44 3.85
N TYR A 227 -32.20 0.54 4.74
CA TYR A 227 -31.02 1.43 4.69
C TYR A 227 -29.70 0.87 5.27
N LEU A 228 -29.70 -0.27 5.99
CA LEU A 228 -28.46 -0.92 6.47
C LEU A 228 -27.50 -1.26 5.31
N THR A 229 -28.07 -1.53 4.13
CA THR A 229 -27.37 -1.78 2.88
C THR A 229 -26.78 -0.50 2.27
N GLU A 230 -27.37 0.67 2.50
CA GLU A 230 -26.99 1.92 1.80
C GLU A 230 -25.93 2.75 2.55
N LEU A 231 -25.74 2.60 3.86
CA LEU A 231 -24.62 3.26 4.58
C LEU A 231 -23.25 2.65 4.25
N GLY A 232 -23.20 1.35 3.93
CA GLY A 232 -22.03 0.73 3.30
C GLY A 232 -21.78 1.25 1.88
N VAL A 233 -22.83 1.80 1.23
CA VAL A 233 -22.77 2.50 -0.05
C VAL A 233 -22.59 4.02 0.22
N ALA A 234 -21.67 4.37 1.12
CA ALA A 234 -21.28 5.77 1.26
C ALA A 234 -20.73 6.28 -0.08
N HIS A 235 -21.42 7.28 -0.61
CA HIS A 235 -21.27 7.87 -1.93
C HIS A 235 -19.95 8.62 -2.03
N ASN A 236 -18.89 7.98 -2.54
CA ASN A 236 -17.71 8.70 -3.02
C ASN A 236 -18.14 9.52 -4.24
N GLY A 237 -18.26 10.85 -4.10
CA GLY A 237 -18.75 11.82 -5.10
C GLY A 237 -18.09 11.73 -6.48
N GLY A 238 -18.40 10.66 -7.22
CA GLY A 238 -17.63 10.19 -8.37
C GLY A 238 -17.80 8.69 -8.68
N GLY A 239 -18.94 8.08 -8.37
CA GLY A 239 -19.52 6.96 -9.13
C GLY A 239 -18.78 5.62 -9.27
N LYS A 240 -17.72 5.27 -8.52
CA LYS A 240 -17.04 3.96 -8.72
C LYS A 240 -16.55 3.17 -7.49
N ARG A 241 -16.64 3.68 -6.25
CA ARG A 241 -16.13 2.93 -5.08
C ARG A 241 -17.01 3.13 -3.86
N ASN A 242 -17.48 2.03 -3.26
CA ASN A 242 -18.20 2.07 -1.98
C ASN A 242 -17.27 2.54 -0.86
N GLY A 243 -17.83 3.20 0.16
CA GLY A 243 -17.09 3.51 1.39
C GLY A 243 -16.62 2.22 2.08
N ALA A 244 -15.47 2.28 2.76
CA ALA A 244 -14.90 1.14 3.48
C ALA A 244 -14.78 1.49 4.96
N PHE A 245 -15.54 0.81 5.81
CA PHE A 245 -15.51 1.00 7.26
C PHE A 245 -15.09 -0.28 7.96
N ALA A 246 -14.12 -0.19 8.86
CA ALA A 246 -13.82 -1.27 9.81
C ALA A 246 -14.50 -0.98 11.14
N MET A 247 -15.35 -1.91 11.55
CA MET A 247 -16.00 -1.89 12.85
C MET A 247 -15.14 -2.66 13.85
N TYR A 248 -14.96 -2.10 15.04
CA TYR A 248 -14.20 -2.74 16.13
C TYR A 248 -15.12 -3.08 17.30
N LEU A 249 -15.01 -4.32 17.79
CA LEU A 249 -15.78 -4.80 18.93
C LEU A 249 -14.89 -5.57 19.92
N GLU A 250 -15.09 -5.36 21.22
CA GLU A 250 -14.41 -6.15 22.24
C GLU A 250 -15.13 -7.49 22.46
N PRO A 251 -14.41 -8.62 22.67
CA PRO A 251 -15.00 -9.95 22.69
C PRO A 251 -15.88 -10.24 23.92
N TRP A 252 -15.95 -9.35 24.91
CA TRP A 252 -16.91 -9.45 26.01
C TRP A 252 -18.30 -8.93 25.63
N HIS A 253 -18.48 -8.27 24.49
CA HIS A 253 -19.79 -7.72 24.13
C HIS A 253 -20.83 -8.83 23.90
N ALA A 254 -22.05 -8.64 24.38
CA ALA A 254 -23.17 -9.59 24.24
C ALA A 254 -23.41 -10.05 22.79
N ASP A 255 -23.22 -9.15 21.83
CA ASP A 255 -23.48 -9.40 20.40
C ASP A 255 -22.26 -9.88 19.61
N VAL A 256 -21.16 -10.28 20.25
CA VAL A 256 -19.91 -10.66 19.56
C VAL A 256 -20.12 -11.78 18.52
N LEU A 257 -20.99 -12.75 18.79
CA LEU A 257 -21.27 -13.84 17.85
C LEU A 257 -22.01 -13.35 16.60
N ALA A 258 -23.01 -12.47 16.77
CA ALA A 258 -23.72 -11.87 15.64
C ALA A 258 -22.79 -11.00 14.80
N PHE A 259 -21.94 -10.21 15.47
CA PHE A 259 -20.90 -9.40 14.83
C PHE A 259 -19.94 -10.24 13.99
N LEU A 260 -19.48 -11.38 14.51
CA LEU A 260 -18.64 -12.33 13.79
C LEU A 260 -19.32 -12.88 12.52
N HIS A 261 -20.63 -13.13 12.57
CA HIS A 261 -21.38 -13.76 11.47
C HIS A 261 -21.84 -12.77 10.40
N ALA A 262 -21.84 -11.47 10.68
CA ALA A 262 -22.38 -10.44 9.80
C ALA A 262 -21.69 -10.36 8.41
N LYS A 263 -20.44 -10.85 8.29
CA LYS A 263 -19.72 -10.91 6.99
C LYS A 263 -19.93 -12.22 6.21
N ARG A 264 -20.65 -13.21 6.76
CA ARG A 264 -20.87 -14.49 6.07
C ARG A 264 -21.60 -14.28 4.74
N SER A 265 -21.22 -15.06 3.73
CA SER A 265 -21.91 -15.05 2.44
C SER A 265 -23.33 -15.61 2.56
N THR A 266 -23.56 -16.60 3.43
CA THR A 266 -24.82 -17.31 3.60
C THR A 266 -25.62 -16.86 4.83
N GLY A 267 -26.93 -17.14 4.80
CA GLY A 267 -27.91 -16.89 5.87
C GLY A 267 -28.84 -15.71 5.58
N ALA A 268 -29.65 -15.33 6.57
CA ALA A 268 -30.68 -14.30 6.47
C ALA A 268 -30.04 -12.94 6.11
N GLU A 269 -30.56 -12.25 5.09
CA GLU A 269 -29.91 -11.05 4.53
C GLU A 269 -29.97 -9.87 5.51
N GLU A 270 -31.05 -9.81 6.28
CA GLU A 270 -31.32 -8.84 7.33
C GLU A 270 -30.33 -8.93 8.51
N GLU A 271 -29.57 -10.03 8.61
CA GLU A 271 -28.52 -10.24 9.61
C GLU A 271 -27.10 -10.06 9.03
N ARG A 272 -26.95 -9.49 7.82
CA ARG A 272 -25.66 -9.38 7.12
C ARG A 272 -25.30 -7.94 6.80
N ALA A 273 -24.01 -7.67 6.83
CA ALA A 273 -23.41 -6.40 6.42
C ALA A 273 -22.04 -6.68 5.79
N ARG A 274 -22.05 -7.28 4.59
CA ARG A 274 -20.86 -7.85 3.94
C ARG A 274 -19.84 -6.81 3.46
N ASP A 275 -20.33 -5.62 3.13
CA ASP A 275 -19.50 -4.50 2.64
C ASP A 275 -18.66 -3.85 3.76
N LEU A 276 -19.00 -4.09 5.02
CA LEU A 276 -18.21 -3.65 6.17
C LEU A 276 -17.02 -4.59 6.43
N PHE A 277 -16.00 -4.06 7.09
CA PHE A 277 -14.89 -4.82 7.65
C PHE A 277 -15.04 -4.95 9.16
N TYR A 278 -14.51 -6.03 9.72
CA TYR A 278 -14.73 -6.40 11.12
C TYR A 278 -13.39 -6.64 11.79
N GLY A 279 -13.19 -6.05 12.96
CA GLY A 279 -12.01 -6.22 13.80
C GLY A 279 -12.40 -6.48 15.24
N LEU A 280 -11.58 -7.27 15.93
CA LEU A 280 -11.73 -7.53 17.35
C LEU A 280 -10.64 -6.80 18.13
N TRP A 281 -11.08 -6.10 19.18
CA TRP A 281 -10.23 -5.37 20.12
C TRP A 281 -10.11 -6.20 21.40
N ILE A 282 -9.09 -7.05 21.45
CA ILE A 282 -9.02 -8.20 22.35
C ILE A 282 -8.24 -7.83 23.62
N PRO A 283 -8.86 -7.87 24.82
CA PRO A 283 -8.14 -7.75 26.08
C PRO A 283 -7.35 -9.04 26.38
N ASP A 284 -6.21 -8.92 27.05
CA ASP A 284 -5.35 -10.03 27.45
C ASP A 284 -6.11 -11.04 28.31
N LEU A 285 -7.06 -10.58 29.13
CA LEU A 285 -7.91 -11.46 29.94
C LEU A 285 -8.65 -12.50 29.09
N PHE A 286 -9.14 -12.12 27.92
CA PHE A 286 -9.81 -13.07 27.04
C PHE A 286 -8.83 -14.16 26.59
N MET A 287 -7.63 -13.77 26.14
CA MET A 287 -6.59 -14.72 25.72
C MET A 287 -6.16 -15.64 26.86
N LYS A 288 -5.99 -15.11 28.08
CA LYS A 288 -5.72 -15.89 29.30
C LYS A 288 -6.83 -16.90 29.60
N ARG A 289 -8.10 -16.52 29.43
CA ARG A 289 -9.27 -17.41 29.63
C ARG A 289 -9.35 -18.50 28.56
N VAL A 290 -9.01 -18.20 27.31
CA VAL A 290 -8.95 -19.21 26.23
C VAL A 290 -7.85 -20.24 26.52
N GLU A 291 -6.66 -19.79 26.92
CA GLU A 291 -5.55 -20.68 27.28
C GLU A 291 -5.91 -21.60 28.44
N ALA A 292 -6.49 -21.03 29.51
CA ALA A 292 -6.89 -21.73 30.73
C ALA A 292 -8.19 -22.56 30.61
N ASP A 293 -8.84 -22.58 29.45
CA ASP A 293 -10.16 -23.20 29.25
C ASP A 293 -11.24 -22.73 30.23
N ALA A 294 -11.21 -21.43 30.54
CA ALA A 294 -12.07 -20.83 31.53
C ALA A 294 -13.35 -20.25 30.91
N THR A 295 -14.34 -19.98 31.77
CA THR A 295 -15.57 -19.29 31.39
C THR A 295 -15.29 -17.85 30.96
N TRP A 296 -16.05 -17.36 29.99
CA TRP A 296 -16.10 -15.99 29.53
C TRP A 296 -17.52 -15.44 29.62
N SER A 297 -17.66 -14.28 30.25
CA SER A 297 -18.94 -13.57 30.41
C SER A 297 -19.15 -12.55 29.30
N LEU A 298 -20.28 -12.67 28.62
CA LEU A 298 -20.75 -11.71 27.63
C LEU A 298 -21.64 -10.68 28.33
N MET A 299 -21.31 -9.40 28.21
CA MET A 299 -21.90 -8.30 28.95
C MET A 299 -22.54 -7.26 28.03
N CYS A 300 -23.60 -6.64 28.52
CA CYS A 300 -24.21 -5.47 27.90
C CYS A 300 -23.53 -4.20 28.45
N PRO A 301 -23.03 -3.28 27.62
CA PRO A 301 -22.39 -2.05 28.09
C PRO A 301 -23.25 -1.17 29.00
N SER A 302 -24.59 -1.24 28.93
CA SER A 302 -25.47 -0.50 29.83
C SER A 302 -25.54 -1.12 31.23
N GLN A 303 -25.43 -2.44 31.34
CA GLN A 303 -25.39 -3.16 32.61
C GLN A 303 -23.99 -3.14 33.23
N SER A 304 -22.96 -3.13 32.37
CA SER A 304 -21.54 -3.20 32.72
C SER A 304 -20.76 -2.04 32.08
N PRO A 305 -21.03 -0.78 32.49
CA PRO A 305 -20.47 0.39 31.85
C PRO A 305 -18.96 0.56 32.07
N GLY A 306 -18.32 1.28 31.15
CA GLY A 306 -16.93 1.73 31.31
C GLY A 306 -15.84 0.71 30.95
N LEU A 307 -16.17 -0.55 30.67
CA LEU A 307 -15.16 -1.56 30.28
C LEU A 307 -14.31 -1.14 29.06
N HIS A 308 -14.93 -0.47 28.07
CA HIS A 308 -14.24 0.05 26.88
C HIS A 308 -13.29 1.23 27.18
N THR A 309 -13.41 1.85 28.35
CA THR A 309 -12.55 2.95 28.80
C THR A 309 -11.37 2.49 29.67
N LEU A 310 -11.27 1.18 29.93
CA LEU A 310 -10.23 0.58 30.75
C LEU A 310 -9.42 -0.42 29.93
N HIS A 311 -8.17 -0.67 30.31
CA HIS A 311 -7.33 -1.72 29.74
C HIS A 311 -6.42 -2.32 30.83
N GLY A 312 -5.76 -3.43 30.53
CA GLY A 312 -4.85 -4.13 31.44
C GLY A 312 -5.51 -4.49 32.78
N ALA A 313 -4.76 -4.33 33.88
CA ALA A 313 -5.23 -4.71 35.22
C ALA A 313 -6.54 -4.02 35.64
N ALA A 314 -6.74 -2.74 35.27
CA ALA A 314 -7.97 -2.01 35.61
C ALA A 314 -9.20 -2.58 34.89
N PHE A 315 -9.04 -3.00 33.63
CA PHE A 315 -10.09 -3.73 32.91
C PHE A 315 -10.38 -5.08 33.58
N GLU A 316 -9.34 -5.84 33.93
CA GLU A 316 -9.48 -7.15 34.57
C GLU A 316 -10.25 -7.06 35.88
N GLU A 317 -9.86 -6.14 36.76
CA GLU A 317 -10.52 -5.94 38.05
C GLU A 317 -12.02 -5.62 37.88
N GLN A 318 -12.34 -4.68 36.99
CA GLN A 318 -13.71 -4.24 36.76
C GLN A 318 -14.57 -5.34 36.11
N TYR A 319 -14.02 -6.05 35.12
CA TYR A 319 -14.69 -7.17 34.46
C TYR A 319 -15.01 -8.28 35.47
N LEU A 320 -14.02 -8.70 36.27
CA LEU A 320 -14.20 -9.71 37.30
C LEU A 320 -15.19 -9.28 38.38
N ARG A 321 -15.25 -7.97 38.70
CA ARG A 321 -16.26 -7.42 39.60
C ARG A 321 -17.66 -7.59 39.03
N TYR A 322 -17.87 -7.26 37.76
CA TYR A 322 -19.16 -7.46 37.09
C TYR A 322 -19.56 -8.94 36.99
N GLU A 323 -18.61 -9.84 36.79
CA GLU A 323 -18.88 -11.29 36.89
C GLU A 323 -19.39 -11.68 38.28
N ARG A 324 -18.74 -11.21 39.36
CA ARG A 324 -19.17 -11.47 40.75
C ARG A 324 -20.52 -10.86 41.09
N GLU A 325 -20.82 -9.68 40.53
CA GLU A 325 -22.10 -8.99 40.71
C GLU A 325 -23.23 -9.59 39.84
N GLY A 326 -22.96 -10.59 38.99
CA GLY A 326 -23.94 -11.17 38.09
C GLY A 326 -24.38 -10.24 36.95
N LYS A 327 -23.58 -9.23 36.62
CA LYS A 327 -23.85 -8.25 35.55
C LYS A 327 -23.33 -8.75 34.20
N PHE A 328 -23.90 -9.85 33.74
CA PHE A 328 -23.64 -10.40 32.41
C PHE A 328 -24.95 -10.90 31.79
N VAL A 329 -25.01 -10.92 30.46
CA VAL A 329 -26.16 -11.42 29.71
C VAL A 329 -26.10 -12.94 29.60
N ARG A 330 -24.90 -13.47 29.33
CA ARG A 330 -24.64 -14.90 29.13
C ARG A 330 -23.20 -15.24 29.48
N GLN A 331 -22.96 -16.47 29.90
CA GLN A 331 -21.62 -17.05 30.03
C GLN A 331 -21.42 -18.18 29.02
N MET A 332 -20.19 -18.37 28.55
CA MET A 332 -19.80 -19.48 27.69
C MET A 332 -18.32 -19.84 27.89
N PRO A 333 -17.85 -21.03 27.49
CA PRO A 333 -16.42 -21.32 27.46
C PRO A 333 -15.67 -20.34 26.55
N ALA A 334 -14.56 -19.76 27.01
CA ALA A 334 -13.76 -18.84 26.20
C ALA A 334 -13.27 -19.49 24.90
N ARG A 335 -12.91 -20.78 24.97
CA ARG A 335 -12.47 -21.56 23.79
C ARG A 335 -13.54 -21.70 22.72
N GLU A 336 -14.83 -21.75 23.09
CA GLU A 336 -15.92 -21.84 22.12
C GLU A 336 -15.99 -20.56 21.27
N LEU A 337 -15.92 -19.39 21.92
CA LEU A 337 -15.87 -18.11 21.21
C LEU A 337 -14.60 -18.00 20.36
N TRP A 338 -13.46 -18.43 20.88
CA TRP A 338 -12.19 -18.44 20.15
C TRP A 338 -12.22 -19.29 18.89
N VAL A 339 -12.75 -20.51 18.97
CA VAL A 339 -12.90 -21.40 17.81
C VAL A 339 -13.76 -20.75 16.74
N GLU A 340 -14.84 -20.05 17.14
CA GLU A 340 -15.70 -19.34 16.20
C GLU A 340 -14.99 -18.13 15.56
N MET A 341 -14.20 -17.36 16.32
CA MET A 341 -13.38 -16.27 15.78
C MET A 341 -12.42 -16.77 14.69
N VAL A 342 -11.67 -17.83 14.99
CA VAL A 342 -10.69 -18.42 14.06
C VAL A 342 -11.38 -19.06 12.85
N ARG A 343 -12.54 -19.69 13.05
CA ARG A 343 -13.37 -20.21 11.94
C ARG A 343 -13.78 -19.10 11.00
N MET A 344 -14.28 -17.97 11.52
CA MET A 344 -14.67 -16.83 10.71
C MET A 344 -13.52 -16.27 9.87
N GLN A 345 -12.30 -16.24 10.43
CA GLN A 345 -11.12 -15.82 9.68
C GLN A 345 -10.77 -16.75 8.53
N VAL A 346 -10.92 -18.07 8.70
CA VAL A 346 -10.71 -19.02 7.60
C VAL A 346 -11.80 -18.88 6.54
N GLU A 347 -13.05 -18.65 6.93
CA GLU A 347 -14.19 -18.51 6.01
C GLU A 347 -14.17 -17.18 5.24
N THR A 348 -13.83 -16.08 5.89
CA THR A 348 -14.03 -14.72 5.35
C THR A 348 -12.77 -13.87 5.27
N GLY A 349 -11.64 -14.36 5.81
CA GLY A 349 -10.40 -13.60 5.96
C GLY A 349 -10.40 -12.63 7.15
N THR A 350 -11.52 -12.49 7.87
CA THR A 350 -11.76 -11.56 8.99
C THR A 350 -12.54 -12.26 10.12
N PRO A 351 -12.55 -11.79 11.37
CA PRO A 351 -12.15 -10.46 11.83
C PRO A 351 -10.63 -10.22 11.85
N TYR A 352 -10.26 -8.95 11.83
CA TYR A 352 -8.94 -8.49 12.25
C TYR A 352 -8.72 -8.80 13.73
N MET A 353 -7.47 -9.02 14.12
CA MET A 353 -7.11 -9.38 15.51
C MET A 353 -6.13 -8.37 16.07
N LEU A 354 -6.58 -7.57 17.02
CA LEU A 354 -5.75 -6.56 17.68
C LEU A 354 -5.80 -6.75 19.19
N PHE A 355 -4.65 -6.62 19.84
CA PHE A 355 -4.49 -6.85 21.27
C PHE A 355 -4.55 -5.51 22.01
N LYS A 356 -5.72 -5.20 22.56
CA LYS A 356 -6.07 -3.93 23.22
C LYS A 356 -5.03 -3.50 24.25
N ASP A 357 -4.60 -4.43 25.09
CA ASP A 357 -3.72 -4.13 26.21
C ASP A 357 -2.29 -3.85 25.72
N SER A 358 -1.81 -4.59 24.72
CA SER A 358 -0.53 -4.31 24.04
C SER A 358 -0.56 -2.96 23.29
N CYS A 359 -1.69 -2.61 22.68
CA CYS A 359 -1.85 -1.32 22.00
C CYS A 359 -1.77 -0.14 22.99
N ASN A 360 -2.50 -0.22 24.09
CA ASN A 360 -2.56 0.85 25.09
C ASN A 360 -1.26 0.97 25.90
N ALA A 361 -0.71 -0.14 26.40
CA ALA A 361 0.49 -0.13 27.24
C ALA A 361 1.76 0.36 26.53
N LYS A 362 1.77 0.28 25.19
CA LYS A 362 2.93 0.62 24.35
C LYS A 362 2.68 1.81 23.42
N SER A 363 1.67 2.64 23.72
CA SER A 363 1.40 3.86 22.96
C SER A 363 2.01 5.07 23.65
N ASN A 364 2.63 5.96 22.87
CA ASN A 364 3.05 7.26 23.37
C ASN A 364 1.84 8.18 23.69
N GLN A 365 0.65 7.84 23.22
CA GLN A 365 -0.59 8.57 23.50
C GLN A 365 -1.34 8.03 24.74
N GLN A 366 -0.74 7.12 25.54
CA GLN A 366 -1.41 6.57 26.73
C GLN A 366 -1.76 7.62 27.80
N ASN A 367 -1.18 8.82 27.73
CA ASN A 367 -1.51 9.96 28.59
C ASN A 367 -2.86 10.63 28.25
N LEU A 368 -3.45 10.33 27.09
CA LEU A 368 -4.72 10.91 26.64
C LEU A 368 -5.94 10.12 27.15
N GLY A 369 -5.73 8.85 27.48
CA GLY A 369 -6.77 7.90 27.88
C GLY A 369 -6.72 6.63 27.04
N THR A 370 -7.69 5.75 27.26
CA THR A 370 -7.75 4.44 26.60
C THR A 370 -8.08 4.59 25.12
N ILE A 371 -7.18 4.06 24.27
CA ILE A 371 -7.37 3.86 22.84
C ILE A 371 -8.36 2.70 22.63
N ARG A 372 -9.40 2.95 21.84
CA ARG A 372 -10.59 2.09 21.74
C ARG A 372 -10.67 1.26 20.46
N SER A 373 -9.84 1.56 19.47
CA SER A 373 -9.81 0.86 18.18
C SER A 373 -8.52 1.18 17.42
N SER A 374 -8.39 0.57 16.25
CA SER A 374 -7.40 0.92 15.22
C SER A 374 -8.11 1.41 13.95
N ASN A 375 -7.39 1.76 12.91
CA ASN A 375 -7.96 2.13 11.60
C ASN A 375 -8.45 0.96 10.71
N LEU A 376 -8.91 1.26 9.48
CA LEU A 376 -9.32 0.26 8.48
C LEU A 376 -8.27 -0.82 8.23
N CYS A 377 -6.98 -0.44 8.27
CA CYS A 377 -5.88 -1.30 7.85
C CYS A 377 -5.05 -1.85 9.02
N THR A 378 -5.47 -1.62 10.27
CA THR A 378 -4.90 -2.18 11.51
C THR A 378 -3.49 -1.70 11.91
N GLU A 379 -2.93 -0.67 11.27
CA GLU A 379 -1.60 -0.12 11.56
C GLU A 379 -1.62 1.11 12.47
N ILE A 380 -2.76 1.80 12.59
CA ILE A 380 -2.86 3.07 13.32
C ILE A 380 -3.45 2.87 14.70
N ILE A 381 -2.73 3.31 15.72
CA ILE A 381 -3.11 3.18 17.14
C ILE A 381 -3.11 4.57 17.77
N GLU A 382 -4.20 5.31 17.51
CA GLU A 382 -4.37 6.70 17.91
C GLU A 382 -5.59 6.84 18.84
N TYR A 383 -5.49 7.75 19.80
CA TYR A 383 -6.57 8.10 20.71
C TYR A 383 -7.75 8.73 19.94
N SER A 384 -8.97 8.41 20.35
CA SER A 384 -10.17 9.04 19.84
C SER A 384 -11.27 9.02 20.89
N ASP A 385 -12.10 10.05 20.89
CA ASP A 385 -13.25 10.18 21.76
C ASP A 385 -14.37 10.99 21.06
N HIS A 386 -15.33 11.51 21.83
CA HIS A 386 -16.43 12.30 21.28
C HIS A 386 -16.04 13.70 20.79
N GLU A 387 -14.87 14.22 21.17
CA GLU A 387 -14.37 15.54 20.73
C GLU A 387 -13.23 15.43 19.71
N GLU A 388 -12.55 14.29 19.65
CA GLU A 388 -11.33 14.09 18.88
C GLU A 388 -11.43 12.82 18.04
N TYR A 389 -11.43 12.97 16.72
CA TYR A 389 -11.38 11.85 15.77
C TYR A 389 -9.99 11.77 15.15
N ALA A 390 -9.28 10.67 15.39
CA ALA A 390 -7.92 10.46 14.90
C ALA A 390 -7.80 10.56 13.37
N VAL A 391 -6.62 10.96 12.88
CA VAL A 391 -6.35 11.18 11.44
C VAL A 391 -4.99 10.62 11.07
N CYS A 392 -4.97 9.74 10.08
CA CYS A 392 -3.77 9.09 9.61
C CYS A 392 -3.09 9.93 8.51
N ASN A 393 -1.91 10.51 8.79
CA ASN A 393 -1.09 11.21 7.79
C ASN A 393 0.03 10.27 7.30
N LEU A 394 -0.10 9.73 6.09
CA LEU A 394 0.62 8.53 5.67
C LEU A 394 1.61 8.76 4.51
N ALA A 395 2.79 8.15 4.60
CA ALA A 395 3.72 7.99 3.47
C ALA A 395 4.48 6.67 3.59
N SER A 396 5.02 6.16 2.47
CA SER A 396 5.83 4.94 2.47
C SER A 396 7.16 5.17 1.76
N ILE A 397 8.24 4.66 2.37
CA ILE A 397 9.58 4.74 1.79
C ILE A 397 9.80 3.54 0.87
N ALA A 398 10.24 3.82 -0.36
CA ALA A 398 10.65 2.78 -1.31
C ALA A 398 12.04 2.26 -0.98
N LEU A 399 12.11 1.21 -0.16
CA LEU A 399 13.37 0.63 0.31
C LEU A 399 14.36 0.26 -0.81
N PRO A 400 13.93 -0.21 -2.00
CA PRO A 400 14.86 -0.49 -3.10
C PRO A 400 15.65 0.72 -3.60
N LYS A 401 15.21 1.95 -3.31
CA LYS A 401 15.96 3.17 -3.65
C LYS A 401 17.16 3.42 -2.75
N CYS A 402 17.25 2.70 -1.64
CA CYS A 402 18.40 2.71 -0.73
C CYS A 402 19.44 1.62 -1.07
N LEU A 403 19.28 0.94 -2.22
CA LEU A 403 20.28 0.00 -2.70
C LEU A 403 21.33 0.74 -3.53
N VAL A 404 22.58 0.64 -3.11
CA VAL A 404 23.74 1.20 -3.81
C VAL A 404 24.62 0.10 -4.38
N PRO A 405 25.34 0.34 -5.48
CA PRO A 405 26.35 -0.59 -5.97
C PRO A 405 27.34 -0.98 -4.88
N ASN A 406 27.80 -2.23 -4.91
CA ASN A 406 28.74 -2.73 -3.91
C ASN A 406 30.18 -2.32 -4.24
N THR A 407 30.57 -1.14 -3.76
CA THR A 407 31.90 -0.55 -3.96
C THR A 407 32.88 -0.87 -2.84
N ARG A 408 32.51 -1.69 -1.84
CA ARG A 408 33.37 -2.00 -0.67
C ARG A 408 34.75 -2.57 -1.01
N TRP A 409 34.91 -3.09 -2.23
CA TRP A 409 36.16 -3.67 -2.72
C TRP A 409 36.99 -2.71 -3.56
N GLU A 410 36.43 -1.57 -3.96
CA GLU A 410 37.12 -0.55 -4.76
C GLU A 410 38.08 0.28 -3.90
N ASP A 411 37.78 0.45 -2.61
CA ASP A 411 38.63 1.15 -1.63
C ASP A 411 39.80 0.28 -1.11
N ASP A 412 39.72 -1.06 -1.23
CA ASP A 412 40.74 -2.03 -0.79
C ASP A 412 41.82 -2.31 -1.87
N ASP A 413 42.03 -1.39 -2.83
CA ASP A 413 42.96 -1.50 -3.98
C ASP A 413 42.73 -2.72 -4.91
N VAL A 414 41.57 -3.39 -4.82
CA VAL A 414 41.21 -4.53 -5.69
C VAL A 414 40.74 -4.04 -7.06
N GLN A 415 41.65 -3.48 -7.84
CA GLN A 415 41.41 -3.04 -9.24
C GLN A 415 41.16 -4.25 -10.16
N GLU A 416 41.81 -5.37 -9.87
CA GLU A 416 41.72 -6.62 -10.62
C GLU A 416 41.56 -7.80 -9.65
N ALA A 417 40.66 -8.72 -9.97
CA ALA A 417 40.50 -9.97 -9.26
C ALA A 417 40.59 -11.15 -10.23
N VAL A 418 41.25 -12.21 -9.78
CA VAL A 418 41.25 -13.50 -10.47
C VAL A 418 40.27 -14.42 -9.76
N VAL A 419 39.19 -14.79 -10.45
CA VAL A 419 38.14 -15.66 -9.92
C VAL A 419 38.31 -17.05 -10.52
N VAL A 420 38.47 -18.06 -9.68
CA VAL A 420 38.52 -19.46 -10.11
C VAL A 420 37.21 -20.13 -9.76
N MET A 421 36.53 -20.67 -10.76
CA MET A 421 35.25 -21.35 -10.62
C MET A 421 35.38 -22.83 -10.97
N PHE A 422 34.74 -23.68 -10.16
CA PHE A 422 34.64 -25.11 -10.42
C PHE A 422 33.24 -25.47 -10.89
N PRO A 423 33.08 -26.02 -12.10
CA PRO A 423 31.82 -26.57 -12.52
C PRO A 423 31.49 -27.78 -11.63
N ARG A 424 30.45 -27.67 -10.82
CA ARG A 424 29.69 -28.82 -10.33
C ARG A 424 28.59 -29.15 -11.34
N ASP A 425 27.85 -30.24 -11.12
CA ASP A 425 26.75 -30.69 -12.00
C ASP A 425 25.69 -29.61 -12.34
N THR A 426 25.67 -28.46 -11.65
CA THR A 426 24.91 -27.25 -12.03
C THR A 426 25.72 -26.27 -12.89
N PHE A 427 25.96 -26.64 -14.16
CA PHE A 427 26.56 -25.78 -15.19
C PHE A 427 25.83 -24.42 -15.40
N LEU A 428 24.60 -24.28 -14.89
CA LEU A 428 23.78 -23.07 -15.04
C LEU A 428 24.16 -21.94 -14.08
N GLU A 429 24.43 -22.22 -12.79
CA GLU A 429 24.84 -21.18 -11.84
C GLU A 429 26.24 -20.66 -12.13
N THR A 430 27.09 -21.55 -12.64
CA THR A 430 28.44 -21.20 -13.04
C THR A 430 28.40 -20.18 -14.19
N ARG A 431 27.51 -20.40 -15.18
CA ARG A 431 27.22 -19.43 -16.26
C ARG A 431 26.53 -18.15 -15.76
N TRP A 432 25.56 -18.28 -14.87
CA TRP A 432 24.88 -17.14 -14.24
C TRP A 432 25.88 -16.18 -13.58
N LEU A 433 26.78 -16.71 -12.74
CA LEU A 433 27.77 -15.89 -12.05
C LEU A 433 28.78 -15.32 -13.04
N GLN A 434 29.23 -16.11 -14.02
CA GLN A 434 30.12 -15.63 -15.08
C GLN A 434 29.54 -14.41 -15.80
N GLN A 435 28.29 -14.51 -16.24
CA GLN A 435 27.62 -13.42 -16.93
C GLN A 435 27.46 -12.21 -16.02
N TRP A 436 27.13 -12.42 -14.74
CA TRP A 436 27.00 -11.30 -13.81
C TRP A 436 28.34 -10.60 -13.54
N ILE A 437 29.44 -11.35 -13.37
CA ILE A 437 30.79 -10.76 -13.24
C ILE A 437 31.15 -9.99 -14.52
N ALA A 438 30.87 -10.53 -15.70
CA ALA A 438 31.17 -9.85 -16.96
C ALA A 438 30.38 -8.54 -17.13
N GLU A 439 29.14 -8.48 -16.65
CA GLU A 439 28.29 -7.29 -16.69
C GLU A 439 28.76 -6.20 -15.70
N GLU A 440 29.06 -6.57 -14.45
CA GLU A 440 29.29 -5.60 -13.36
C GLU A 440 30.77 -5.33 -13.05
N ARG A 441 31.65 -6.26 -13.41
CA ARG A 441 33.08 -6.27 -13.08
C ARG A 441 33.93 -6.71 -14.29
N PRO A 442 33.88 -5.97 -15.42
CA PRO A 442 34.58 -6.37 -16.65
C PRO A 442 36.11 -6.40 -16.52
N SER A 443 36.70 -5.75 -15.51
CA SER A 443 38.14 -5.83 -15.22
C SER A 443 38.57 -7.14 -14.54
N TRP A 444 37.63 -7.95 -14.04
CA TRP A 444 37.96 -9.18 -13.34
C TRP A 444 38.22 -10.32 -14.32
N THR A 445 39.30 -11.06 -14.08
CA THR A 445 39.64 -12.24 -14.88
C THR A 445 38.99 -13.48 -14.27
N VAL A 446 38.14 -14.15 -15.03
CA VAL A 446 37.45 -15.37 -14.58
C VAL A 446 38.05 -16.60 -15.27
N HIS A 447 38.56 -17.56 -14.48
CA HIS A 447 39.04 -18.85 -14.96
C HIS A 447 38.12 -19.99 -14.52
N PHE A 448 37.84 -20.89 -15.45
CA PHE A 448 37.12 -22.13 -15.19
C PHE A 448 38.11 -23.28 -15.17
N LEU A 449 38.17 -24.01 -14.07
CA LEU A 449 39.00 -25.21 -13.97
C LEU A 449 38.12 -26.45 -14.10
N ALA A 450 38.49 -27.34 -15.02
CA ALA A 450 37.88 -28.67 -15.11
C ALA A 450 38.15 -29.46 -13.82
N GLU A 451 37.32 -30.44 -13.51
CA GLU A 451 37.37 -31.17 -12.23
C GLU A 451 38.78 -31.69 -11.83
N PRO A 452 39.61 -32.25 -12.74
CA PRO A 452 40.96 -32.69 -12.38
C PRO A 452 41.88 -31.54 -11.97
N ASP A 453 41.79 -30.40 -12.66
CA ASP A 453 42.61 -29.22 -12.41
C ASP A 453 42.10 -28.45 -11.19
N ALA A 454 40.78 -28.45 -10.96
CA ALA A 454 40.15 -27.95 -9.75
C ALA A 454 40.66 -28.69 -8.51
N ARG A 455 40.69 -30.04 -8.55
CA ARG A 455 41.23 -30.87 -7.46
C ARG A 455 42.70 -30.58 -7.19
N ARG A 456 43.51 -30.42 -8.25
CA ARG A 456 44.93 -30.04 -8.12
C ARG A 456 45.09 -28.65 -7.51
N PHE A 457 44.33 -27.67 -7.99
CA PHE A 457 44.35 -26.31 -7.48
C PHE A 457 44.00 -26.30 -5.98
N MET A 458 42.92 -26.96 -5.57
CA MET A 458 42.53 -27.06 -4.16
C MET A 458 43.60 -27.74 -3.30
N ALA A 459 44.23 -28.80 -3.80
CA ALA A 459 45.32 -29.49 -3.11
C ALA A 459 46.58 -28.61 -2.93
N GLN A 460 46.82 -27.65 -3.84
CA GLN A 460 47.92 -26.69 -3.73
C GLN A 460 47.65 -25.58 -2.70
N GLN A 461 46.37 -25.29 -2.41
CA GLN A 461 45.98 -24.26 -1.43
C GLN A 461 45.81 -24.80 0.00
N THR A 462 45.72 -26.12 0.18
CA THR A 462 45.42 -26.77 1.47
C THR A 462 46.66 -27.37 2.13
N THR A 463 47.56 -26.54 2.66
CA THR A 463 48.61 -27.02 3.59
C THR A 463 48.14 -27.09 5.06
N THR A 464 46.97 -26.53 5.40
CA THR A 464 46.36 -26.63 6.74
C THR A 464 44.84 -26.40 6.70
N THR A 465 44.07 -27.33 7.30
CA THR A 465 42.71 -27.24 7.91
C THR A 465 41.38 -27.28 7.10
N SER A 466 40.51 -28.21 7.55
CA SER A 466 39.03 -28.35 7.46
C SER A 466 38.36 -28.80 6.14
N ASP A 467 37.43 -29.76 6.25
CA ASP A 467 36.60 -30.35 5.17
C ASP A 467 35.79 -29.31 4.36
N GLU A 468 35.54 -28.12 4.91
CA GLU A 468 34.76 -27.05 4.24
C GLU A 468 35.52 -26.45 3.05
N THR A 469 36.85 -26.31 3.14
CA THR A 469 37.68 -25.72 2.06
C THR A 469 37.78 -26.64 0.83
N ALA A 470 37.73 -27.95 1.02
CA ALA A 470 37.77 -28.97 -0.04
C ALA A 470 36.51 -28.98 -0.93
N SER A 471 35.45 -28.28 -0.51
CA SER A 471 34.15 -28.23 -1.19
C SER A 471 33.82 -26.88 -1.84
N CYS A 472 34.70 -25.87 -1.70
CA CYS A 472 34.44 -24.50 -2.14
C CYS A 472 34.40 -24.38 -3.66
N ALA A 473 33.28 -23.91 -4.24
CA ALA A 473 33.06 -23.84 -5.69
C ALA A 473 33.67 -22.59 -6.37
N THR A 474 33.96 -21.55 -5.59
CA THR A 474 34.49 -20.26 -6.09
C THR A 474 35.61 -19.75 -5.20
N TRP A 475 36.69 -19.30 -5.83
CA TRP A 475 37.86 -18.74 -5.17
C TRP A 475 38.19 -17.40 -5.79
N ILE A 476 38.71 -16.48 -4.98
CA ILE A 476 39.11 -15.17 -5.43
C ILE A 476 40.52 -14.84 -4.96
N ARG A 477 41.25 -14.10 -5.79
CA ARG A 477 42.50 -13.45 -5.46
C ARG A 477 42.42 -12.00 -5.92
N CYS A 478 42.77 -11.08 -5.03
CA CYS A 478 42.62 -9.63 -5.22
C CYS A 478 43.99 -8.93 -5.34
N GLY A 479 44.12 -7.92 -6.20
CA GLY A 479 45.36 -7.15 -6.39
C GLY A 479 45.82 -6.42 -5.12
N GLY A 480 47.07 -6.64 -4.69
CA GLY A 480 47.68 -6.08 -3.47
C GLY A 480 48.47 -7.13 -2.68
N ASP A 481 47.86 -8.29 -2.43
CA ASP A 481 48.52 -9.50 -1.91
C ASP A 481 48.38 -10.62 -2.95
N VAL A 482 49.39 -10.73 -3.82
CA VAL A 482 49.38 -11.60 -5.01
C VAL A 482 49.50 -13.10 -4.68
N THR A 483 49.67 -13.44 -3.40
CA THR A 483 50.06 -14.79 -2.98
C THR A 483 48.93 -15.62 -2.35
N THR A 484 47.86 -14.99 -1.88
CA THR A 484 46.85 -15.67 -1.06
C THR A 484 45.52 -15.85 -1.78
N TRP A 485 45.08 -17.10 -1.96
CA TRP A 485 43.74 -17.43 -2.46
C TRP A 485 42.72 -17.50 -1.33
N GLN A 486 41.57 -16.87 -1.49
CA GLN A 486 40.47 -16.91 -0.52
C GLN A 486 39.32 -17.81 -1.01
N PRO A 487 38.88 -18.81 -0.22
CA PRO A 487 37.67 -19.56 -0.52
C PRO A 487 36.43 -18.69 -0.24
N VAL A 488 35.47 -18.67 -1.16
CA VAL A 488 34.24 -17.85 -1.04
C VAL A 488 32.99 -18.71 -0.88
N GLY A 489 32.93 -19.86 -1.54
CA GLY A 489 31.85 -20.84 -1.42
C GLY A 489 31.07 -21.05 -2.71
N ALA A 490 29.75 -21.21 -2.60
CA ALA A 490 28.84 -21.39 -3.74
C ALA A 490 28.67 -20.08 -4.55
N PRO A 491 28.24 -20.16 -5.83
CA PRO A 491 28.03 -18.98 -6.68
C PRO A 491 27.15 -17.89 -6.04
N VAL A 492 26.08 -18.27 -5.33
CA VAL A 492 25.20 -17.29 -4.66
C VAL A 492 25.91 -16.60 -3.49
N ALA A 493 26.72 -17.33 -2.72
CA ALA A 493 27.53 -16.74 -1.65
C ALA A 493 28.56 -15.75 -2.19
N PHE A 494 29.17 -16.07 -3.34
CA PHE A 494 30.05 -15.15 -4.06
C PHE A 494 29.30 -13.89 -4.50
N ALA A 495 28.17 -14.05 -5.19
CA ALA A 495 27.38 -12.92 -5.64
C ALA A 495 26.97 -12.01 -4.47
N ARG A 496 26.52 -12.57 -3.34
CA ARG A 496 26.18 -11.79 -2.12
C ARG A 496 27.34 -10.95 -1.61
N ARG A 497 28.57 -11.47 -1.67
CA ARG A 497 29.75 -10.81 -1.14
C ARG A 497 30.28 -9.70 -2.06
N PHE A 498 30.24 -9.94 -3.37
CA PHE A 498 30.98 -9.12 -4.35
C PHE A 498 30.13 -8.39 -5.38
N LEU A 499 28.92 -8.87 -5.70
CA LEU A 499 28.12 -8.36 -6.83
C LEU A 499 26.77 -7.77 -6.39
N CYS A 500 26.14 -8.36 -5.38
CA CYS A 500 24.86 -7.90 -4.86
C CYS A 500 25.01 -6.48 -4.32
N PRO A 501 24.02 -5.59 -4.56
CA PRO A 501 24.03 -4.25 -4.00
C PRO A 501 24.04 -4.27 -2.47
N VAL A 502 24.52 -3.18 -1.88
CA VAL A 502 24.51 -2.95 -0.43
C VAL A 502 23.38 -2.00 -0.09
N PHE A 503 22.79 -2.17 1.09
CA PHE A 503 21.75 -1.28 1.59
C PHE A 503 22.37 -0.09 2.34
N ASP A 504 22.07 1.12 1.89
CA ASP A 504 22.53 2.38 2.47
C ASP A 504 21.58 2.84 3.58
N MET A 505 22.06 2.72 4.83
CA MET A 505 21.32 3.13 6.02
C MET A 505 21.32 4.64 6.22
N ASP A 506 22.35 5.35 5.76
CA ASP A 506 22.46 6.79 5.93
C ASP A 506 21.50 7.50 4.97
N GLN A 507 21.40 7.01 3.72
CA GLN A 507 20.40 7.46 2.76
C GLN A 507 18.97 7.18 3.25
N LEU A 508 18.72 6.03 3.88
CA LEU A 508 17.43 5.73 4.50
C LEU A 508 17.12 6.71 5.63
N HIS A 509 18.11 7.02 6.48
CA HIS A 509 17.96 7.96 7.58
C HIS A 509 17.58 9.35 7.05
N GLU A 510 18.33 9.89 6.10
CA GLU A 510 18.08 11.20 5.48
C GLU A 510 16.69 11.25 4.82
N THR A 511 16.36 10.24 4.01
CA THR A 511 15.07 10.15 3.32
C THR A 511 13.91 10.16 4.32
N THR A 512 14.04 9.42 5.42
CA THR A 512 13.02 9.36 6.47
C THR A 512 12.80 10.74 7.13
N GLN A 513 13.87 11.50 7.37
CA GLN A 513 13.73 12.85 7.92
C GLN A 513 12.95 13.78 6.98
N HIS A 514 13.18 13.69 5.67
CA HIS A 514 12.40 14.44 4.69
C HIS A 514 10.92 14.05 4.70
N VAL A 515 10.62 12.76 4.83
CA VAL A 515 9.24 12.27 4.94
C VAL A 515 8.54 12.84 6.19
N VAL A 516 9.19 12.85 7.36
CA VAL A 516 8.62 13.47 8.58
C VAL A 516 8.30 14.94 8.36
N LYS A 517 9.25 15.70 7.80
CA LYS A 517 9.07 17.14 7.55
C LYS A 517 7.88 17.38 6.62
N ASN A 518 7.71 16.55 5.59
CA ASN A 518 6.60 16.63 4.65
C ASN A 518 5.27 16.27 5.31
N LEU A 519 5.20 15.15 6.03
CA LEU A 519 3.98 14.72 6.73
C LEU A 519 3.56 15.72 7.81
N ASN A 520 4.51 16.33 8.53
CA ASN A 520 4.19 17.37 9.49
C ASN A 520 3.60 18.63 8.82
N GLN A 521 4.01 18.97 7.59
CA GLN A 521 3.37 20.06 6.83
C GLN A 521 1.99 19.68 6.32
N VAL A 522 1.74 18.42 5.98
CA VAL A 522 0.43 17.93 5.56
C VAL A 522 -0.61 18.24 6.64
N ILE A 523 -0.27 18.03 7.93
CA ILE A 523 -1.17 18.35 9.05
C ILE A 523 -1.68 19.79 8.99
N ASP A 524 -0.82 20.76 8.69
CA ASP A 524 -1.23 22.18 8.69
C ASP A 524 -1.95 22.59 7.41
N LYS A 525 -1.73 21.87 6.30
CA LYS A 525 -2.30 22.17 4.97
C LYS A 525 -3.56 21.37 4.66
N ASN A 526 -3.84 20.31 5.42
CA ASN A 526 -4.94 19.41 5.15
C ASN A 526 -6.30 20.12 5.32
N VAL A 527 -7.25 19.78 4.45
CA VAL A 527 -8.64 20.18 4.61
C VAL A 527 -9.35 19.10 5.41
N TYR A 528 -9.82 19.44 6.60
CA TYR A 528 -10.45 18.50 7.51
C TYR A 528 -11.97 18.41 7.26
N PRO A 529 -12.54 17.20 7.12
CA PRO A 529 -13.96 17.05 6.82
C PRO A 529 -14.86 17.41 8.01
N VAL A 530 -14.37 17.24 9.25
CA VAL A 530 -15.11 17.58 10.48
C VAL A 530 -14.18 18.22 11.53
N PRO A 531 -14.67 19.14 12.38
CA PRO A 531 -13.83 19.86 13.35
C PRO A 531 -13.07 18.96 14.34
N GLU A 532 -13.62 17.81 14.70
CA GLU A 532 -13.03 16.82 15.61
C GLU A 532 -11.74 16.23 15.02
N THR A 533 -11.69 16.06 13.69
CA THR A 533 -10.49 15.58 12.98
C THR A 533 -9.38 16.62 12.94
N GLU A 534 -9.74 17.90 12.75
CA GLU A 534 -8.77 19.00 12.82
C GLU A 534 -8.22 19.16 14.24
N ARG A 535 -9.11 19.13 15.24
CA ARG A 535 -8.74 19.23 16.66
C ARG A 535 -7.72 18.17 17.04
N SER A 536 -8.03 16.90 16.78
CA SER A 536 -7.15 15.77 17.10
C SER A 536 -5.78 15.91 16.40
N ASN A 537 -5.79 16.12 15.09
CA ASN A 537 -4.56 16.11 14.30
C ASN A 537 -3.68 17.33 14.61
N ARG A 538 -4.25 18.53 14.85
CA ARG A 538 -3.46 19.70 15.27
C ARG A 538 -2.90 19.56 16.70
N LYS A 539 -3.63 18.91 17.61
CA LYS A 539 -3.23 18.75 19.02
C LYS A 539 -2.12 17.72 19.21
N HIS A 540 -2.24 16.57 18.55
CA HIS A 540 -1.35 15.42 18.75
C HIS A 540 -0.30 15.27 17.65
N ARG A 541 -0.61 15.77 16.45
CA ARG A 541 0.25 15.74 15.26
C ARG A 541 0.83 14.36 14.92
N PRO A 542 0.05 13.26 14.95
CA PRO A 542 0.57 11.94 14.61
C PRO A 542 0.88 11.85 13.11
N VAL A 543 1.89 11.06 12.75
CA VAL A 543 2.18 10.68 11.37
C VAL A 543 2.42 9.17 11.30
N GLY A 544 2.27 8.60 10.10
CA GLY A 544 2.46 7.17 9.86
C GLY A 544 3.40 6.93 8.70
N ILE A 545 4.66 6.62 9.02
CA ILE A 545 5.67 6.21 8.05
C ILE A 545 5.65 4.71 7.91
N GLY A 546 5.48 4.24 6.68
CA GLY A 546 5.62 2.85 6.31
C GLY A 546 6.75 2.63 5.32
N VAL A 547 6.80 1.41 4.80
CA VAL A 547 7.79 0.99 3.80
C VAL A 547 7.08 0.33 2.63
N GLN A 548 7.82 0.11 1.55
CA GLN A 548 7.44 -0.77 0.45
C GLN A 548 8.70 -1.38 -0.17
N GLY A 549 8.56 -2.55 -0.77
CA GLY A 549 9.64 -3.25 -1.45
C GLY A 549 10.66 -3.91 -0.54
N LEU A 550 10.29 -4.38 0.65
CA LEU A 550 11.21 -5.13 1.51
C LEU A 550 11.65 -6.45 0.84
N ALA A 551 10.71 -7.19 0.25
CA ALA A 551 11.04 -8.42 -0.48
C ALA A 551 11.95 -8.15 -1.69
N ASP A 552 11.79 -6.99 -2.34
CA ASP A 552 12.68 -6.56 -3.42
C ASP A 552 14.10 -6.31 -2.94
N VAL A 553 14.28 -5.71 -1.76
CA VAL A 553 15.60 -5.53 -1.15
C VAL A 553 16.26 -6.89 -0.89
N PHE A 554 15.53 -7.83 -0.28
CA PHE A 554 16.08 -9.16 -0.04
C PHE A 554 16.38 -9.91 -1.34
N ALA A 555 15.49 -9.85 -2.32
CA ALA A 555 15.72 -10.45 -3.63
C ALA A 555 16.88 -9.78 -4.37
N ALA A 556 17.06 -8.46 -4.29
CA ALA A 556 18.22 -7.76 -4.85
C ALA A 556 19.52 -8.24 -4.22
N CYS A 557 19.55 -8.38 -2.89
CA CYS A 557 20.70 -8.87 -2.13
C CYS A 557 20.86 -10.41 -2.15
N ARG A 558 20.01 -11.13 -2.91
CA ARG A 558 19.89 -12.60 -2.94
C ARG A 558 19.78 -13.22 -1.56
N LEU A 559 19.11 -12.56 -0.61
CA LEU A 559 18.84 -13.08 0.73
C LEU A 559 17.47 -13.77 0.77
N PRO A 560 17.38 -15.03 1.24
CA PRO A 560 16.10 -15.64 1.59
C PRO A 560 15.38 -14.80 2.63
N PHE A 561 14.06 -14.73 2.56
CA PHE A 561 13.27 -13.78 3.36
C PHE A 561 13.48 -13.96 4.88
N ASP A 562 13.56 -15.20 5.36
CA ASP A 562 13.78 -15.55 6.76
C ASP A 562 15.25 -15.92 7.09
N ASP A 563 16.19 -15.56 6.21
CA ASP A 563 17.64 -15.69 6.46
C ASP A 563 18.08 -14.83 7.66
N PRO A 564 19.00 -15.28 8.51
CA PRO A 564 19.50 -14.49 9.63
C PRO A 564 20.01 -13.09 9.23
N LYS A 565 20.68 -12.96 8.08
CA LYS A 565 21.15 -11.66 7.57
C LYS A 565 19.99 -10.79 7.06
N ALA A 566 18.96 -11.39 6.46
CA ALA A 566 17.75 -10.67 6.07
C ALA A 566 17.01 -10.12 7.30
N ARG A 567 16.92 -10.93 8.37
CA ARG A 567 16.34 -10.52 9.66
C ARG A 567 17.14 -9.40 10.33
N GLU A 568 18.47 -9.47 10.28
CA GLU A 568 19.32 -8.39 10.78
C GLU A 568 19.14 -7.09 9.99
N LEU A 569 19.20 -7.15 8.66
CA LEU A 569 18.95 -6.01 7.79
C LEU A 569 17.56 -5.41 8.04
N HIS A 570 16.55 -6.27 8.17
CA HIS A 570 15.19 -5.88 8.51
C HIS A 570 15.11 -5.09 9.82
N ARG A 571 15.75 -5.57 10.89
CA ARG A 571 15.81 -4.86 12.17
C ARG A 571 16.44 -3.49 12.01
N HIS A 572 17.60 -3.42 11.35
CA HIS A 572 18.32 -2.16 11.14
C HIS A 572 17.52 -1.17 10.29
N ILE A 573 16.75 -1.62 9.29
CA ILE A 573 15.87 -0.76 8.49
C ILE A 573 14.85 -0.06 9.39
N PHE A 574 14.13 -0.82 10.23
CA PHE A 574 13.09 -0.24 11.08
C PHE A 574 13.65 0.58 12.24
N GLU A 575 14.79 0.17 12.83
CA GLU A 575 15.50 1.00 13.80
C GLU A 575 15.91 2.34 13.19
N THR A 576 16.48 2.32 11.98
CA THR A 576 16.92 3.53 11.27
C THR A 576 15.76 4.45 10.95
N ILE A 577 14.63 3.92 10.48
CA ILE A 577 13.42 4.71 10.24
C ILE A 577 12.95 5.37 11.53
N TYR A 578 12.87 4.63 12.65
CA TYR A 578 12.39 5.20 13.90
C TYR A 578 13.35 6.26 14.46
N HIS A 579 14.65 5.99 14.42
CA HIS A 579 15.69 6.92 14.86
C HIS A 579 15.67 8.22 14.05
N ALA A 580 15.62 8.11 12.72
CA ALA A 580 15.55 9.24 11.80
C ALA A 580 14.26 10.04 11.97
N ALA A 581 13.13 9.34 12.09
CA ALA A 581 11.84 10.00 12.23
C ALA A 581 11.78 10.81 13.54
N MET A 582 12.29 10.23 14.63
CA MET A 582 12.37 10.90 15.92
C MET A 582 13.36 12.07 15.88
N THR A 583 14.51 11.91 15.22
CA THR A 583 15.48 12.99 15.00
C THR A 583 14.82 14.19 14.33
N ALA A 584 14.12 13.98 13.21
CA ALA A 584 13.41 15.06 12.52
C ALA A 584 12.27 15.66 13.35
N SER A 585 11.54 14.84 14.12
CA SER A 585 10.48 15.31 15.02
C SER A 585 11.03 16.21 16.12
N VAL A 586 12.20 15.91 16.67
CA VAL A 586 12.91 16.76 17.65
C VAL A 586 13.42 18.04 17.00
N ASP A 587 14.01 17.97 15.80
CA ASP A 587 14.47 19.15 15.06
C ASP A 587 13.31 20.13 14.81
N LEU A 588 12.14 19.60 14.45
CA LEU A 588 10.92 20.39 14.31
C LEU A 588 10.43 20.96 15.65
N ALA A 589 10.59 20.23 16.76
CA ALA A 589 10.22 20.72 18.09
C ALA A 589 11.15 21.84 18.57
N VAL A 590 12.44 21.79 18.26
CA VAL A 590 13.39 22.88 18.52
C VAL A 590 12.93 24.17 17.83
N ARG A 591 12.41 24.07 16.61
CA ARG A 591 11.94 25.22 15.82
C ARG A 591 10.55 25.71 16.23
N ASP A 592 9.59 24.80 16.35
CA ASP A 592 8.15 25.11 16.42
C ASP A 592 7.52 24.80 17.78
N GLY A 593 8.30 24.29 18.73
CA GLY A 593 7.85 23.72 19.99
C GLY A 593 7.29 22.30 19.85
N PRO A 594 7.17 21.55 20.96
CA PRO A 594 6.57 20.21 20.94
C PRO A 594 5.08 20.24 20.59
N TYR A 595 4.50 19.08 20.25
CA TYR A 595 3.04 18.98 20.09
C TYR A 595 2.31 19.28 21.41
N ALA A 596 1.07 19.76 21.32
CA ALA A 596 0.35 20.35 22.45
C ALA A 596 0.17 19.38 23.63
N SER A 597 -0.02 18.10 23.36
CA SER A 597 -0.20 17.06 24.38
C SER A 597 1.07 16.26 24.70
N PHE A 598 2.26 16.84 24.47
CA PHE A 598 3.54 16.18 24.75
C PHE A 598 3.75 15.94 26.24
N ALA A 599 3.39 16.91 27.09
CA ALA A 599 3.54 16.78 28.54
C ALA A 599 2.76 15.57 29.08
N GLY A 600 3.44 14.73 29.87
CA GLY A 600 2.86 13.52 30.46
C GLY A 600 2.94 12.28 29.56
N SER A 601 3.30 12.42 28.28
CA SER A 601 3.56 11.29 27.39
C SER A 601 4.82 10.50 27.81
N PRO A 602 4.95 9.22 27.44
CA PRO A 602 6.21 8.48 27.57
C PRO A 602 7.43 9.20 26.99
N LEU A 603 7.33 9.80 25.81
CA LEU A 603 8.44 10.55 25.22
C LEU A 603 8.88 11.73 26.10
N SER A 604 7.95 12.41 26.79
CA SER A 604 8.31 13.48 27.73
C SER A 604 9.12 13.00 28.94
N GLN A 605 9.08 11.69 29.22
CA GLN A 605 9.89 11.02 30.24
C GLN A 605 11.19 10.46 29.64
N GLY A 606 11.44 10.67 28.35
CA GLY A 606 12.55 10.08 27.61
C GLY A 606 12.38 8.59 27.36
N ARG A 607 11.15 8.04 27.32
CA ARG A 607 10.88 6.63 27.01
C ARG A 607 10.45 6.49 25.56
N PHE A 608 11.27 5.85 24.74
CA PHE A 608 10.96 5.49 23.36
C PHE A 608 10.08 4.24 23.30
N HIS A 609 9.58 3.90 22.12
CA HIS A 609 8.68 2.77 21.96
C HIS A 609 9.29 1.43 22.42
N PHE A 610 10.56 1.15 22.10
CA PHE A 610 11.24 -0.05 22.57
C PHE A 610 11.36 -0.11 24.11
N ASP A 611 11.43 1.04 24.81
CA ASP A 611 11.40 1.09 26.29
C ASP A 611 10.01 0.81 26.89
N LEU A 612 8.97 0.78 26.05
CA LEU A 612 7.62 0.34 26.44
C LEU A 612 7.42 -1.16 26.21
N CYS A 613 8.36 -1.82 25.53
CA CYS A 613 8.33 -3.25 25.27
C CYS A 613 9.19 -3.98 26.32
N PRO A 614 8.56 -4.74 27.24
CA PRO A 614 9.29 -5.37 28.35
C PRO A 614 10.27 -6.47 27.92
N ASP A 615 10.11 -6.98 26.70
CA ASP A 615 10.90 -8.05 26.09
C ASP A 615 11.90 -7.55 25.03
N PHE A 616 12.19 -6.24 25.02
CA PHE A 616 13.21 -5.68 24.15
C PHE A 616 14.62 -6.12 24.60
N ASP A 617 15.30 -6.89 23.75
CA ASP A 617 16.68 -7.38 23.96
C ASP A 617 17.41 -7.47 22.61
N LEU A 618 17.57 -6.32 21.95
CA LEU A 618 18.24 -6.23 20.66
C LEU A 618 19.34 -5.18 20.69
N PRO A 619 20.49 -5.43 20.02
CA PRO A 619 21.51 -4.41 19.87
C PRO A 619 20.99 -3.25 19.03
N LEU A 620 21.33 -2.04 19.44
CA LEU A 620 20.99 -0.80 18.75
C LEU A 620 22.18 -0.35 17.91
N ARG A 621 21.91 0.05 16.66
CA ARG A 621 22.88 0.61 15.72
C ARG A 621 23.16 2.09 15.97
N TRP A 622 22.12 2.85 16.31
CA TRP A 622 22.20 4.31 16.42
C TRP A 622 22.41 4.79 17.87
N ASP A 623 22.91 6.02 18.03
CA ASP A 623 23.07 6.65 19.35
C ASP A 623 21.74 7.20 19.88
N TRP A 624 20.97 6.31 20.49
CA TRP A 624 19.68 6.63 21.09
C TRP A 624 19.79 7.48 22.36
N GLU A 625 20.91 7.47 23.08
CA GLU A 625 21.03 8.21 24.34
C GLU A 625 21.22 9.70 24.09
N THR A 626 22.00 10.08 23.07
CA THR A 626 22.05 11.47 22.62
C THR A 626 20.68 11.94 22.15
N LEU A 627 19.95 11.12 21.37
CA LEU A 627 18.61 11.47 20.93
C LEU A 627 17.62 11.59 22.10
N ARG A 628 17.70 10.72 23.10
CA ARG A 628 16.89 10.74 24.33
C ARG A 628 17.05 12.05 25.08
N ALA A 629 18.30 12.48 25.29
CA ALA A 629 18.60 13.75 25.94
C ALA A 629 18.00 14.94 25.17
N ARG A 630 18.07 14.91 23.84
CA ARG A 630 17.45 15.95 22.99
C ARG A 630 15.92 15.96 23.09
N VAL A 631 15.27 14.81 23.09
CA VAL A 631 13.80 14.70 23.28
C VAL A 631 13.39 15.24 24.66
N GLN A 632 14.12 14.91 25.72
CA GLN A 632 13.80 15.42 27.06
C GLN A 632 14.01 16.93 27.17
N THR A 633 14.98 17.49 26.44
CA THR A 633 15.32 18.93 26.48
C THR A 633 14.37 19.77 25.63
N HIS A 634 14.05 19.31 24.42
CA HIS A 634 13.33 20.11 23.41
C HIS A 634 11.91 19.61 23.11
N GLY A 635 11.60 18.39 23.52
CA GLY A 635 10.37 17.69 23.15
C GLY A 635 10.41 17.13 21.73
N ALA A 636 9.25 16.66 21.27
CA ALA A 636 9.03 16.12 19.93
C ALA A 636 7.83 16.82 19.27
N ARG A 637 7.85 16.98 17.94
CA ARG A 637 6.78 17.68 17.21
C ARG A 637 5.59 16.78 16.86
N ASN A 638 5.81 15.47 16.82
CA ASN A 638 4.81 14.48 16.43
C ASN A 638 4.65 13.44 17.55
N SER A 639 3.41 13.09 17.91
CA SER A 639 3.16 12.12 18.98
C SER A 639 3.47 10.67 18.60
N LEU A 640 3.34 10.34 17.32
CA LEU A 640 3.53 9.00 16.74
C LEU A 640 4.12 9.17 15.34
N LEU A 641 4.93 8.21 14.88
CA LEU A 641 5.78 8.38 13.70
C LEU A 641 5.70 7.22 12.70
N VAL A 642 5.68 5.97 13.16
CA VAL A 642 5.91 4.80 12.32
C VAL A 642 4.70 3.87 12.36
N ALA A 643 4.10 3.64 11.20
CA ALA A 643 2.91 2.81 11.01
C ALA A 643 2.91 2.13 9.63
N PRO A 644 3.57 0.96 9.47
CA PRO A 644 3.65 0.29 8.19
C PRO A 644 2.29 -0.19 7.68
N MET A 645 1.77 0.55 6.69
CA MET A 645 0.46 0.38 6.07
C MET A 645 0.49 -0.53 4.81
N PRO A 646 -0.66 -1.02 4.31
CA PRO A 646 -0.73 -1.69 3.03
C PRO A 646 -0.42 -0.68 1.92
N THR A 647 0.50 -1.02 1.02
CA THR A 647 0.94 -0.13 -0.08
C THR A 647 0.44 -0.63 -1.44
N ALA A 648 -0.72 -1.29 -1.49
CA ALA A 648 -1.24 -1.95 -2.68
C ALA A 648 -1.19 -1.09 -3.96
N SER A 649 -1.66 0.16 -3.93
CA SER A 649 -1.64 1.03 -5.12
C SER A 649 -0.27 1.70 -5.33
N THR A 650 0.36 2.20 -4.28
CA THR A 650 1.62 2.98 -4.38
C THR A 650 2.82 2.10 -4.73
N SER A 651 2.90 0.89 -4.17
CA SER A 651 3.93 -0.10 -4.55
C SER A 651 3.79 -0.53 -6.00
N GLN A 652 2.56 -0.69 -6.50
CA GLN A 652 2.33 -0.98 -7.91
C GLN A 652 2.74 0.18 -8.83
N ILE A 653 2.51 1.44 -8.43
CA ILE A 653 2.97 2.61 -9.19
C ILE A 653 4.49 2.63 -9.28
N LEU A 654 5.19 2.31 -8.18
CA LEU A 654 6.65 2.30 -8.13
C LEU A 654 7.28 0.96 -8.57
N GLY A 655 6.48 -0.03 -8.95
CA GLY A 655 6.94 -1.36 -9.34
C GLY A 655 7.63 -2.14 -8.23
N ASN A 656 7.22 -1.96 -6.96
CA ASN A 656 7.73 -2.68 -5.79
C ASN A 656 6.72 -3.71 -5.28
N ASN A 657 7.19 -4.67 -4.49
CA ASN A 657 6.34 -5.54 -3.69
C ASN A 657 5.68 -4.77 -2.54
N GLU A 658 4.52 -5.26 -2.11
CA GLU A 658 3.75 -4.60 -1.07
C GLU A 658 4.48 -4.61 0.29
N CYS A 659 4.60 -3.41 0.85
CA CYS A 659 5.01 -3.15 2.22
C CYS A 659 6.25 -3.95 2.67
N PHE A 660 6.11 -4.70 3.77
CA PHE A 660 7.08 -5.64 4.33
C PHE A 660 6.71 -7.11 4.01
N GLU A 661 5.80 -7.35 3.05
CA GLU A 661 5.34 -8.70 2.75
C GLU A 661 6.36 -9.48 1.91
N PRO A 662 6.46 -10.81 2.07
CA PRO A 662 7.11 -11.67 1.08
C PRO A 662 6.38 -11.66 -0.25
N TYR A 663 7.04 -12.10 -1.33
CA TYR A 663 6.36 -12.30 -2.61
C TYR A 663 5.24 -13.35 -2.47
N THR A 664 4.03 -12.99 -2.88
CA THR A 664 2.88 -13.92 -2.87
C THR A 664 3.01 -14.98 -3.97
N ALA A 665 3.62 -14.62 -5.10
CA ALA A 665 4.00 -15.48 -6.21
C ALA A 665 5.13 -14.79 -7.01
N ASN A 666 6.03 -15.57 -7.62
CA ASN A 666 7.03 -14.99 -8.54
C ASN A 666 6.49 -14.67 -9.93
N LEU A 667 5.27 -15.12 -10.23
CA LEU A 667 4.54 -14.77 -11.43
C LEU A 667 3.04 -14.78 -11.11
N TYR A 668 2.35 -13.68 -11.39
CA TYR A 668 0.90 -13.59 -11.18
C TYR A 668 0.21 -12.77 -12.27
N LEU A 669 -1.09 -13.01 -12.45
CA LEU A 669 -1.91 -12.30 -13.41
C LEU A 669 -2.48 -11.03 -12.79
N ARG A 670 -2.22 -9.88 -13.42
CA ARG A 670 -2.77 -8.59 -13.04
C ARG A 670 -3.91 -8.22 -13.99
N ARG A 671 -5.09 -7.99 -13.42
CA ARG A 671 -6.26 -7.49 -14.15
C ARG A 671 -6.31 -5.97 -14.06
N THR A 672 -6.37 -5.31 -15.20
CA THR A 672 -6.56 -3.86 -15.32
C THR A 672 -7.76 -3.56 -16.21
N LEU A 673 -8.22 -2.31 -16.24
CA LEU A 673 -9.25 -1.89 -17.20
C LEU A 673 -8.82 -2.08 -18.67
N SER A 674 -7.51 -2.12 -18.92
CA SER A 674 -6.90 -2.27 -20.25
C SER A 674 -6.63 -3.72 -20.65
N GLY A 675 -6.95 -4.70 -19.80
CA GLY A 675 -6.66 -6.12 -20.04
C GLY A 675 -5.96 -6.81 -18.87
N GLU A 676 -5.63 -8.08 -19.06
CA GLU A 676 -4.89 -8.91 -18.11
C GLU A 676 -3.44 -9.05 -18.56
N PHE A 677 -2.49 -8.79 -17.67
CA PHE A 677 -1.05 -8.87 -17.96
C PHE A 677 -0.33 -9.66 -16.88
N TYR A 678 0.68 -10.45 -17.25
CA TYR A 678 1.51 -11.13 -16.27
C TYR A 678 2.52 -10.17 -15.64
N VAL A 679 2.57 -10.18 -14.31
CA VAL A 679 3.60 -9.51 -13.53
C VAL A 679 4.55 -10.58 -13.02
N VAL A 680 5.83 -10.43 -13.37
CA VAL A 680 6.90 -11.36 -13.00
C VAL A 680 7.81 -10.69 -11.98
N ASN A 681 8.28 -11.45 -11.01
CA ASN A 681 9.39 -11.04 -10.15
C ASN A 681 10.62 -10.75 -11.01
N ARG A 682 10.95 -9.45 -11.13
CA ARG A 682 12.06 -8.96 -11.97
C ARG A 682 13.40 -9.60 -11.60
N PHE A 683 13.66 -9.86 -10.32
CA PHE A 683 14.93 -10.40 -9.87
C PHE A 683 15.10 -11.85 -10.32
N LEU A 684 14.05 -12.66 -10.18
CA LEU A 684 14.02 -14.03 -10.70
C LEU A 684 14.18 -14.03 -12.22
N ARG A 685 13.45 -13.16 -12.93
CA ARG A 685 13.55 -13.01 -14.37
C ARG A 685 14.99 -12.71 -14.80
N ASP A 686 15.64 -11.75 -14.14
CA ASP A 686 16.98 -11.32 -14.49
C ASP A 686 18.02 -12.42 -14.19
N ASP A 687 17.86 -13.16 -13.09
CA ASP A 687 18.69 -14.34 -12.81
C ASP A 687 18.51 -15.45 -13.86
N LEU A 688 17.26 -15.75 -14.24
CA LEU A 688 16.97 -16.73 -15.29
C LEU A 688 17.48 -16.26 -16.66
N ARG A 689 17.46 -14.95 -16.95
CA ARG A 689 18.04 -14.38 -18.18
C ARG A 689 19.55 -14.62 -18.22
N ARG A 690 20.26 -14.35 -17.11
CA ARG A 690 21.70 -14.62 -16.98
C ARG A 690 22.07 -16.10 -17.05
N MET A 691 21.11 -16.98 -16.77
CA MET A 691 21.27 -18.43 -16.98
C MET A 691 20.98 -18.88 -18.42
N GLY A 692 20.50 -17.98 -19.29
CA GLY A 692 19.97 -18.34 -20.61
C GLY A 692 18.69 -19.17 -20.53
N ARG A 693 17.94 -19.07 -19.43
CA ARG A 693 16.71 -19.83 -19.15
C ARG A 693 15.43 -19.00 -19.23
N TRP A 694 15.51 -17.69 -19.36
CA TRP A 694 14.31 -16.87 -19.52
C TRP A 694 13.71 -17.04 -20.92
N ASN A 695 12.78 -17.99 -21.06
CA ASN A 695 12.10 -18.35 -22.30
C ASN A 695 10.64 -18.77 -22.04
N ARG A 696 9.89 -19.06 -23.11
CA ARG A 696 8.46 -19.41 -23.02
C ARG A 696 8.20 -20.64 -22.15
N GLU A 697 9.03 -21.67 -22.26
CA GLU A 697 8.92 -22.90 -21.45
C GLU A 697 9.02 -22.59 -19.95
N THR A 698 9.96 -21.73 -19.56
CA THR A 698 10.17 -21.31 -18.17
C THR A 698 9.00 -20.47 -17.64
N VAL A 699 8.41 -19.61 -18.49
CA VAL A 699 7.20 -18.86 -18.15
C VAL A 699 6.00 -19.79 -17.98
N ASP A 700 5.80 -20.75 -18.89
CA ASP A 700 4.73 -21.75 -18.81
C ASP A 700 4.89 -22.62 -17.57
N ARG A 701 6.13 -23.00 -17.22
CA ARG A 701 6.44 -23.72 -15.98
C ARG A 701 6.11 -22.89 -14.73
N LEU A 702 6.45 -21.60 -14.70
CA LEU A 702 6.06 -20.71 -13.60
C LEU A 702 4.55 -20.62 -13.47
N LEU A 703 3.80 -20.60 -14.58
CA LEU A 703 2.34 -20.60 -14.54
C LEU A 703 1.77 -21.90 -13.95
N LEU A 704 2.29 -23.04 -14.39
CA LEU A 704 1.91 -24.37 -13.89
C LEU A 704 2.21 -24.51 -12.39
N ASP A 705 3.37 -24.05 -11.95
CA ASP A 705 3.81 -24.06 -10.56
C ASP A 705 3.25 -22.89 -9.73
N LYS A 706 2.35 -22.07 -10.31
CA LYS A 706 1.71 -20.91 -9.67
C LYS A 706 2.70 -19.91 -9.05
N GLY A 707 3.77 -19.65 -9.77
CA GLY A 707 4.85 -18.76 -9.39
C GLY A 707 5.83 -19.33 -8.36
N SER A 708 5.74 -20.63 -8.02
CA SER A 708 6.77 -21.31 -7.24
C SER A 708 7.91 -21.79 -8.14
N VAL A 709 9.12 -21.85 -7.57
CA VAL A 709 10.31 -22.46 -8.20
C VAL A 709 10.86 -23.64 -7.39
N GLN A 710 10.18 -24.06 -6.32
CA GLN A 710 10.76 -25.03 -5.37
C GLN A 710 10.96 -26.43 -5.97
N THR A 711 10.14 -26.80 -6.96
CA THR A 711 10.20 -28.08 -7.69
C THR A 711 11.27 -28.11 -8.79
N TRP A 712 11.99 -27.00 -9.00
CA TRP A 712 12.92 -26.87 -10.12
C TRP A 712 14.27 -27.49 -9.78
N ALA A 713 14.47 -28.75 -10.20
CA ALA A 713 15.71 -29.49 -9.97
C ALA A 713 16.94 -28.86 -10.67
N ASP A 714 16.70 -28.11 -11.75
CA ASP A 714 17.70 -27.37 -12.51
C ASP A 714 18.04 -26.00 -11.91
N LEU A 715 17.28 -25.54 -10.91
CA LEU A 715 17.60 -24.35 -10.12
C LEU A 715 18.23 -24.76 -8.77
N SER A 716 19.26 -24.04 -8.38
CA SER A 716 20.01 -24.36 -7.17
C SER A 716 19.19 -24.25 -5.90
N ALA A 717 19.60 -24.98 -4.87
CA ALA A 717 18.95 -24.87 -3.57
C ALA A 717 18.99 -23.43 -3.06
N ASP A 718 20.12 -22.73 -3.19
CA ASP A 718 20.29 -21.36 -2.72
C ASP A 718 19.34 -20.38 -3.41
N LEU A 719 19.23 -20.43 -4.74
CA LEU A 719 18.31 -19.54 -5.47
C LEU A 719 16.84 -19.90 -5.23
N ARG A 720 16.51 -21.20 -5.11
CA ARG A 720 15.18 -21.62 -4.68
C ARG A 720 14.82 -21.04 -3.31
N GLN A 721 15.77 -20.99 -2.36
CA GLN A 721 15.54 -20.38 -1.05
C GLN A 721 15.27 -18.86 -1.13
N VAL A 722 15.94 -18.13 -2.02
CA VAL A 722 15.72 -16.69 -2.25
C VAL A 722 14.31 -16.42 -2.78
N TYR A 723 13.85 -17.23 -3.73
CA TYR A 723 12.57 -17.04 -4.43
C TYR A 723 11.41 -17.84 -3.85
N ARG A 724 11.49 -18.20 -2.56
CA ARG A 724 10.34 -18.77 -1.85
C ARG A 724 9.19 -17.77 -1.82
N THR A 725 7.99 -18.27 -2.11
CA THR A 725 6.76 -17.51 -1.96
C THR A 725 6.33 -17.48 -0.50
N VAL A 726 5.41 -16.59 -0.14
CA VAL A 726 4.84 -16.50 1.22
C VAL A 726 4.23 -17.82 1.71
N TRP A 727 3.80 -18.69 0.79
CA TRP A 727 3.23 -20.02 1.08
C TRP A 727 4.29 -21.05 1.50
N GLU A 728 5.55 -20.77 1.23
CA GLU A 728 6.72 -21.64 1.44
C GLU A 728 7.63 -21.12 2.56
N ILE A 729 7.36 -19.91 3.06
CA ILE A 729 8.05 -19.32 4.20
C ILE A 729 7.33 -19.75 5.48
N SER A 730 8.11 -20.04 6.53
CA SER A 730 7.56 -20.38 7.83
C SER A 730 6.71 -19.22 8.38
N PRO A 731 5.42 -19.44 8.70
CA PRO A 731 4.59 -18.38 9.28
C PRO A 731 5.13 -17.87 10.62
N LYS A 732 5.81 -18.75 11.39
CA LYS A 732 6.51 -18.35 12.61
C LYS A 732 7.62 -17.34 12.32
N SER A 733 8.41 -17.55 11.25
CA SER A 733 9.47 -16.62 10.88
C SER A 733 8.92 -15.23 10.53
N VAL A 734 7.77 -15.18 9.83
CA VAL A 734 7.09 -13.91 9.52
C VAL A 734 6.65 -13.19 10.81
N LEU A 735 6.09 -13.93 11.78
CA LEU A 735 5.71 -13.38 13.09
C LEU A 735 6.93 -12.94 13.92
N ASP A 736 8.04 -13.68 13.86
CA ASP A 736 9.29 -13.30 14.52
C ASP A 736 9.83 -11.99 13.96
N MET A 737 9.87 -11.87 12.63
CA MET A 737 10.26 -10.60 11.98
C MET A 737 9.27 -9.49 12.35
N ALA A 738 7.97 -9.74 12.37
CA ALA A 738 6.96 -8.76 12.80
C ALA A 738 7.21 -8.25 14.22
N HIS A 739 7.55 -9.15 15.13
CA HIS A 739 7.91 -8.83 16.51
C HIS A 739 9.22 -8.05 16.60
N GLU A 740 10.25 -8.43 15.84
CA GLU A 740 11.53 -7.72 15.81
C GLU A 740 11.40 -6.28 15.31
N ARG A 741 10.61 -6.01 14.27
CA ARG A 741 10.35 -4.61 13.85
C ARG A 741 9.39 -3.88 14.79
N HIS A 742 8.54 -4.61 15.52
CA HIS A 742 7.55 -4.00 16.41
C HIS A 742 8.19 -3.07 17.43
N PHE A 743 9.39 -3.41 17.93
CA PHE A 743 10.16 -2.57 18.86
C PHE A 743 10.46 -1.16 18.34
N PHE A 744 10.43 -0.95 17.03
CA PHE A 744 10.69 0.34 16.38
C PHE A 744 9.45 0.92 15.68
N ILE A 745 8.25 0.43 16.02
CA ILE A 745 6.97 0.87 15.45
C ILE A 745 6.05 1.37 16.59
N ASP A 746 6.02 2.67 16.79
CA ASP A 746 5.25 3.31 17.87
C ASP A 746 3.72 3.22 17.70
N GLN A 747 3.24 3.01 16.46
CA GLN A 747 1.86 2.65 16.15
C GLN A 747 1.68 1.12 16.08
N SER A 748 1.29 0.56 14.93
CA SER A 748 1.23 -0.88 14.66
C SER A 748 1.58 -1.15 13.18
N GLN A 749 1.26 -2.35 12.69
CA GLN A 749 1.60 -2.83 11.35
C GLN A 749 0.47 -3.68 10.76
N SER A 750 0.18 -3.51 9.47
CA SER A 750 -0.87 -4.27 8.76
C SER A 750 -0.41 -5.69 8.41
N LEU A 751 -0.39 -6.57 9.41
CA LEU A 751 0.20 -7.90 9.28
C LEU A 751 -0.77 -8.94 8.71
N ASN A 752 -0.64 -9.27 7.42
CA ASN A 752 -1.37 -10.39 6.83
C ASN A 752 -0.78 -11.75 7.26
N ILE A 753 -1.66 -12.73 7.47
CA ILE A 753 -1.30 -14.14 7.74
C ILE A 753 -1.66 -14.98 6.52
N PHE A 754 -0.70 -15.78 6.04
CA PHE A 754 -0.90 -16.66 4.89
C PHE A 754 -0.89 -18.12 5.35
N LEU A 755 -1.93 -18.86 4.98
CA LEU A 755 -2.10 -20.27 5.30
C LEU A 755 -2.19 -21.11 4.02
N ALA A 756 -1.23 -22.00 3.83
CA ALA A 756 -1.28 -22.98 2.74
C ALA A 756 -2.39 -24.03 2.93
N SER A 757 -2.87 -24.23 4.17
CA SER A 757 -3.92 -25.19 4.54
C SER A 757 -4.92 -24.58 5.52
N THR A 758 -6.20 -24.91 5.42
CA THR A 758 -7.33 -24.45 6.27
C THR A 758 -7.32 -25.00 7.71
N SER A 759 -6.17 -25.04 8.38
CA SER A 759 -6.06 -25.60 9.74
C SER A 759 -6.35 -24.54 10.81
N LEU A 760 -7.48 -24.68 11.50
CA LEU A 760 -7.85 -23.85 12.65
C LEU A 760 -6.82 -23.93 13.77
N GLU A 761 -6.26 -25.11 14.01
CA GLU A 761 -5.24 -25.31 15.05
C GLU A 761 -3.96 -24.51 14.75
N LYS A 762 -3.49 -24.52 13.48
CA LYS A 762 -2.33 -23.73 13.07
C LYS A 762 -2.59 -22.24 13.24
N LEU A 763 -3.76 -21.75 12.80
CA LEU A 763 -4.11 -20.34 12.93
C LEU A 763 -4.24 -19.91 14.41
N SER A 764 -4.87 -20.75 15.24
CA SER A 764 -4.94 -20.56 16.69
C SER A 764 -3.54 -20.44 17.31
N LYS A 765 -2.64 -21.37 17.00
CA LYS A 765 -1.23 -21.33 17.46
C LYS A 765 -0.52 -20.05 17.03
N MET A 766 -0.76 -19.58 15.80
CA MET A 766 -0.18 -18.32 15.31
C MET A 766 -0.69 -17.10 16.07
N HIS A 767 -1.99 -17.00 16.35
CA HIS A 767 -2.51 -15.87 17.13
C HIS A 767 -2.04 -15.88 18.58
N PHE A 768 -1.98 -17.05 19.22
CA PHE A 768 -1.37 -17.17 20.55
C PHE A 768 0.10 -16.80 20.54
N TYR A 769 0.83 -17.16 19.49
CA TYR A 769 2.23 -16.76 19.32
C TYR A 769 2.37 -15.24 19.20
N ALA A 770 1.58 -14.60 18.33
CA ALA A 770 1.53 -13.16 18.15
C ALA A 770 1.21 -12.41 19.45
N TRP A 771 0.21 -12.89 20.19
CA TRP A 771 -0.18 -12.35 21.50
C TRP A 771 0.95 -12.46 22.52
N LYS A 772 1.54 -13.65 22.68
CA LYS A 772 2.64 -13.88 23.63
C LYS A 772 3.91 -13.09 23.29
N LYS A 773 4.11 -12.76 22.03
CA LYS A 773 5.16 -11.84 21.55
C LYS A 773 4.79 -10.36 21.73
N GLY A 774 3.64 -10.06 22.35
CA GLY A 774 3.20 -8.70 22.63
C GLY A 774 2.97 -7.85 21.38
N LEU A 775 2.64 -8.45 20.23
CA LEU A 775 2.26 -7.66 19.05
C LEU A 775 1.01 -6.82 19.36
N LYS A 776 0.88 -5.67 18.70
CA LYS A 776 -0.34 -4.85 18.76
C LYS A 776 -1.40 -5.38 17.80
N THR A 777 -1.04 -5.57 16.54
CA THR A 777 -1.86 -6.23 15.53
C THR A 777 -1.38 -7.66 15.36
N GLY A 778 -2.20 -8.61 15.79
CA GLY A 778 -1.94 -10.04 15.60
C GLY A 778 -2.27 -10.50 14.18
N CYS A 779 -3.26 -9.87 13.53
CA CYS A 779 -3.65 -10.18 12.15
C CYS A 779 -4.48 -9.07 11.52
N TYR A 780 -4.09 -8.66 10.31
CA TYR A 780 -4.92 -7.93 9.37
C TYR A 780 -5.83 -8.94 8.64
N TYR A 781 -5.49 -9.41 7.43
CA TYR A 781 -6.22 -10.50 6.79
C TYR A 781 -5.57 -11.87 6.99
N VAL A 782 -6.43 -12.89 7.08
CA VAL A 782 -6.03 -14.27 6.80
C VAL A 782 -6.25 -14.56 5.31
N ARG A 783 -5.18 -14.99 4.63
CA ARG A 783 -5.19 -15.43 3.24
C ARG A 783 -4.98 -16.93 3.20
N VAL A 784 -5.96 -17.67 2.71
CA VAL A 784 -5.88 -19.13 2.61
C VAL A 784 -5.72 -19.54 1.15
N LYS A 785 -4.80 -20.45 0.86
CA LYS A 785 -4.67 -21.04 -0.48
C LYS A 785 -5.86 -21.98 -0.73
N PRO A 786 -6.62 -21.82 -1.83
CA PRO A 786 -7.72 -22.73 -2.14
C PRO A 786 -7.24 -24.17 -2.28
N ILE A 787 -7.96 -25.12 -1.66
CA ILE A 787 -7.65 -26.57 -1.70
C ILE A 787 -7.78 -27.13 -3.13
N VAL A 788 -8.72 -26.59 -3.91
CA VAL A 788 -8.90 -26.91 -5.33
C VAL A 788 -8.76 -25.61 -6.12
N SER A 789 -7.66 -25.48 -6.85
CA SER A 789 -7.56 -24.50 -7.92
C SER A 789 -7.85 -25.22 -9.23
N SER A 790 -8.74 -24.70 -10.07
CA SER A 790 -8.86 -25.18 -11.44
C SER A 790 -7.48 -25.17 -12.12
N PRO A 791 -7.09 -26.24 -12.83
CA PRO A 791 -5.85 -26.22 -13.59
C PRO A 791 -5.92 -25.07 -14.59
N HIS A 792 -4.87 -24.24 -14.66
CA HIS A 792 -4.72 -23.31 -15.76
C HIS A 792 -4.51 -24.13 -17.02
N VAL A 793 -5.46 -24.04 -17.97
CA VAL A 793 -5.29 -24.64 -19.29
C VAL A 793 -4.26 -23.80 -20.03
N THR A 794 -2.99 -24.20 -19.97
CA THR A 794 -1.95 -23.68 -20.86
C THR A 794 -2.14 -24.30 -22.25
N VAL A 795 -2.09 -23.47 -23.28
CA VAL A 795 -2.51 -23.82 -24.65
C VAL A 795 -1.65 -24.91 -25.31
N ASN A 796 -0.45 -25.20 -24.79
CA ASN A 796 0.46 -26.22 -25.33
C ASN A 796 0.97 -27.18 -24.24
N ALA A 797 0.10 -28.00 -23.66
CA ALA A 797 0.54 -29.23 -23.02
C ALA A 797 0.73 -30.29 -24.12
N ASP A 798 1.88 -30.27 -24.79
CA ASP A 798 2.13 -31.18 -25.90
C ASP A 798 2.45 -32.61 -25.41
N THR A 799 1.53 -33.52 -25.77
CA THR A 799 1.79 -34.85 -26.36
C THR A 799 2.74 -35.83 -25.64
N THR A 800 2.23 -36.50 -24.60
CA THR A 800 2.35 -37.97 -24.49
C THR A 800 1.09 -38.53 -23.82
N CYS A 801 0.02 -38.65 -24.61
CA CYS A 801 -1.08 -39.54 -24.28
C CYS A 801 -0.60 -40.98 -24.53
N THR A 802 -0.03 -41.63 -23.52
CA THR A 802 0.00 -43.09 -23.51
C THR A 802 -1.41 -43.56 -23.19
N SER A 803 -2.12 -43.92 -24.25
CA SER A 803 -3.36 -44.68 -24.21
C SER A 803 -3.19 -45.92 -23.32
N CYS A 804 -3.82 -45.93 -22.15
CA CYS A 804 -4.18 -47.18 -21.50
C CYS A 804 -5.51 -47.64 -22.12
N SER A 805 -5.39 -48.42 -23.20
CA SER A 805 -6.45 -49.30 -23.66
C SER A 805 -6.30 -50.66 -22.99
N ALA A 806 -7.41 -51.15 -22.43
CA ALA A 806 -7.65 -52.42 -21.74
C ALA A 806 -7.28 -52.48 -20.25
#